data_AF-A0AAY5L0F6-F1
#
_entry.id   AF-A0AAY5L0F6-F1
#
_cell.length_a   1.000
_cell.length_b   1.000
_cell.length_c   1.000
_cell.angle_alpha   90.00
_cell.angle_beta   90.00
_cell.angle_gamma   90.00
#
_symmetry.space_group_name_H-M   'P 1'
#
loop_
_entity.id
_entity.type
_entity.pdbx_description
1 polymer ?
#
loop_
_entity_poly.entity_id
_entity_poly.type
_entity_poly.pdbx_seq_one_letter_code
_entity_poly.pdbx_strand_id
1 'polypeptide(L)'
;MSGCGITEEGCALVSVQTSSSLVKELDLCKNDLMDSGMEKLTAMLKDPQYRLETLRLSDCLVKENEWDSLVSVLKTNSSHLKELDLSNNNLKDSAVEKLSAWLKEPQCRLETLRLSGCLVKEKEWNYLVSALEENPLHLKELDLSMNHPGDSGVIRLSAGLKDPRWRLEKLKLSGCGITEDGCVSLVSALKSNPSQLKELDLSHNDLNNSGVKMLSALLKDPQCRLKTLRLSGCLVKEEYWNSLVSALKENASHLKELDLSMNHPGDSGIRRLSAGLEDPRWRLEKLKLSDCRITKEGWLSWLSALKSNLSHLKELDLSNNDLKDTGLEKLSALLKDPQCRLETLRLSDCLDEEKYWNSLVSALIANPSQLKELDLSLNHPEDSGVKLLSAGLEDPHWRLEKLKLSGCGITKDGWLSLVSALKSNPSHLKELDLSNNDLKDTGVERLSALLKHPQCRLETLRLSGCLVTKEGCASLNSALKANPSHLKELDLSYNHPGDSGVRLLSAGLEDHHWRLEKLNMDHGGEWRLKSGLKKYVCDLTLDPNTVYRNLFLSEENRTVTRRREKQPYPDHPDRHDYWPLVLCREGLSGRCYWEVEWSGKWALIGVTYKGIIRGGQDVHCWLGANDMSWSLNCHDDQYSVSHNNKITVIPVTSSVPHRVGMYLDWPAGTLSFYWVSSDILTHLYTFNTTFTEPLYPGFYPVYCDSSVSLCQMVPVSNTT
;
A
#
# COMPACT_ATOMS: atom_id res chain seq x y z
N MET A 1 -1.88 -4.11 -21.20
CA MET A 1 -3.29 -4.34 -20.87
C MET A 1 -3.40 -4.78 -19.40
N SER A 2 -2.85 -4.01 -18.46
CA SER A 2 -2.89 -4.37 -17.04
C SER A 2 -4.26 -4.03 -16.42
N GLY A 3 -4.89 -4.93 -15.67
CA GLY A 3 -6.12 -4.66 -14.92
C GLY A 3 -7.35 -4.46 -15.81
N CYS A 4 -7.36 -5.07 -17.00
CA CYS A 4 -8.43 -4.92 -17.99
C CYS A 4 -9.54 -5.97 -17.84
N GLY A 5 -9.39 -6.95 -16.92
CA GLY A 5 -10.35 -8.06 -16.77
C GLY A 5 -10.42 -8.95 -18.01
N ILE A 6 -9.28 -9.17 -18.70
CA ILE A 6 -9.22 -9.98 -19.92
C ILE A 6 -9.69 -11.42 -19.62
N THR A 7 -10.84 -11.79 -20.18
CA THR A 7 -11.35 -13.18 -20.22
C THR A 7 -10.97 -13.87 -21.54
N GLU A 8 -11.49 -15.09 -21.77
CA GLU A 8 -11.24 -15.95 -22.94
C GLU A 8 -11.32 -15.23 -24.31
N GLU A 9 -12.18 -14.23 -24.45
CA GLU A 9 -12.37 -13.39 -25.65
C GLU A 9 -11.30 -12.29 -25.80
N GLY A 10 -10.79 -11.75 -24.69
CA GLY A 10 -9.71 -10.76 -24.70
C GLY A 10 -8.35 -11.35 -25.08
N CYS A 11 -8.09 -12.64 -24.77
CA CYS A 11 -6.91 -13.34 -25.29
C CYS A 11 -6.95 -13.54 -26.81
N ALA A 12 -8.15 -13.60 -27.41
CA ALA A 12 -8.29 -13.57 -28.87
C ALA A 12 -7.96 -12.17 -29.43
N LEU A 13 -8.33 -11.08 -28.74
CA LEU A 13 -7.92 -9.71 -29.09
C LEU A 13 -6.40 -9.50 -29.01
N VAL A 14 -5.71 -10.13 -28.05
CA VAL A 14 -4.24 -10.16 -28.03
C VAL A 14 -3.71 -10.78 -29.32
N SER A 15 -4.22 -11.95 -29.73
CA SER A 15 -3.81 -12.60 -30.98
C SER A 15 -4.13 -11.79 -32.25
N VAL A 16 -5.13 -10.90 -32.21
CA VAL A 16 -5.55 -10.05 -33.32
C VAL A 16 -4.74 -8.75 -33.40
N GLN A 17 -4.32 -8.16 -32.27
CA GLN A 17 -3.45 -6.96 -32.25
C GLN A 17 -1.96 -7.28 -32.44
N THR A 18 -1.53 -8.53 -32.20
CA THR A 18 -0.12 -8.95 -32.27
C THR A 18 0.30 -9.57 -33.60
N SER A 19 -0.49 -9.40 -34.67
CA SER A 19 -0.08 -9.82 -36.03
C SER A 19 1.14 -9.05 -36.59
N SER A 20 1.76 -8.17 -35.79
CA SER A 20 3.02 -7.51 -36.11
C SER A 20 4.18 -8.12 -35.33
N SER A 21 5.28 -8.42 -36.02
CA SER A 21 6.54 -8.96 -35.51
C SER A 21 7.34 -8.00 -34.61
N LEU A 22 6.67 -7.04 -33.95
CA LEU A 22 7.26 -5.91 -33.24
C LEU A 22 6.96 -5.87 -31.72
N VAL A 23 6.19 -6.83 -31.20
CA VAL A 23 5.84 -6.86 -29.77
C VAL A 23 7.07 -7.20 -28.94
N LYS A 24 7.58 -6.21 -28.20
CA LYS A 24 8.75 -6.32 -27.30
C LYS A 24 8.37 -6.31 -25.83
N GLU A 25 7.20 -5.81 -25.49
CA GLU A 25 6.73 -5.66 -24.12
C GLU A 25 5.30 -6.18 -24.03
N LEU A 26 5.07 -7.06 -23.06
CA LEU A 26 3.76 -7.59 -22.74
C LEU A 26 3.50 -7.38 -21.25
N ASP A 27 2.56 -6.50 -20.94
CA ASP A 27 2.12 -6.19 -19.59
C ASP A 27 0.65 -6.59 -19.42
N LEU A 28 0.44 -7.63 -18.62
CA LEU A 28 -0.86 -8.22 -18.31
C LEU A 28 -1.16 -8.19 -16.82
N CYS A 29 -0.43 -7.40 -16.02
CA CYS A 29 -0.60 -7.39 -14.56
C CYS A 29 -2.06 -7.20 -14.15
N LYS A 30 -2.54 -7.87 -13.09
CA LYS A 30 -3.92 -7.76 -12.57
C LYS A 30 -5.00 -8.30 -13.50
N ASN A 31 -4.70 -9.33 -14.31
CA ASN A 31 -5.71 -10.06 -15.08
C ASN A 31 -5.71 -11.54 -14.70
N ASP A 32 -6.89 -12.13 -14.49
CA ASP A 32 -7.05 -13.58 -14.41
C ASP A 32 -7.03 -14.16 -15.83
N LEU A 33 -5.87 -14.68 -16.24
CA LEU A 33 -5.68 -15.16 -17.60
C LEU A 33 -6.48 -16.44 -17.89
N MET A 34 -6.89 -17.19 -16.86
CA MET A 34 -7.47 -18.52 -16.97
C MET A 34 -6.61 -19.51 -17.79
N ASP A 35 -6.93 -20.80 -17.73
CA ASP A 35 -6.11 -21.84 -18.37
C ASP A 35 -6.03 -21.65 -19.90
N SER A 36 -7.15 -21.27 -20.53
CA SER A 36 -7.25 -21.05 -21.97
C SER A 36 -6.52 -19.79 -22.46
N GLY A 37 -6.46 -18.74 -21.63
CA GLY A 37 -5.70 -17.53 -21.95
C GLY A 37 -4.19 -17.76 -21.87
N MET A 38 -3.74 -18.54 -20.87
CA MET A 38 -2.35 -18.97 -20.77
C MET A 38 -1.94 -19.87 -21.94
N GLU A 39 -2.82 -20.76 -22.41
CA GLU A 39 -2.55 -21.56 -23.62
C GLU A 39 -2.38 -20.69 -24.87
N LYS A 40 -3.27 -19.71 -25.09
CA LYS A 40 -3.18 -18.77 -26.23
C LYS A 40 -1.93 -17.90 -26.15
N LEU A 41 -1.61 -17.38 -24.97
CA LEU A 41 -0.37 -16.62 -24.71
C LEU A 41 0.86 -17.48 -25.01
N THR A 42 0.82 -18.74 -24.59
CA THR A 42 1.91 -19.70 -24.84
C THR A 42 2.06 -20.02 -26.32
N ALA A 43 0.96 -20.25 -27.02
CA ALA A 43 0.97 -20.51 -28.46
C ALA A 43 1.55 -19.31 -29.24
N MET A 44 1.17 -18.09 -28.85
CA MET A 44 1.66 -16.86 -29.45
C MET A 44 3.16 -16.66 -29.19
N LEU A 45 3.59 -16.69 -27.92
CA LEU A 45 4.96 -16.34 -27.54
C LEU A 45 6.00 -17.43 -27.83
N LYS A 46 5.55 -18.61 -28.27
CA LYS A 46 6.43 -19.68 -28.81
C LYS A 46 6.86 -19.43 -30.25
N ASP A 47 6.20 -18.54 -30.99
CA ASP A 47 6.64 -18.21 -32.35
C ASP A 47 7.96 -17.41 -32.28
N PRO A 48 9.06 -17.90 -32.89
CA PRO A 48 10.38 -17.26 -32.85
C PRO A 48 10.43 -15.85 -33.45
N GLN A 49 9.37 -15.43 -34.17
CA GLN A 49 9.26 -14.08 -34.69
C GLN A 49 8.98 -13.05 -33.59
N TYR A 50 8.40 -13.46 -32.46
CA TYR A 50 8.24 -12.59 -31.29
C TYR A 50 9.55 -12.54 -30.51
N ARG A 51 10.03 -11.32 -30.27
CA ARG A 51 11.25 -11.06 -29.48
C ARG A 51 10.87 -10.30 -28.23
N LEU A 52 10.28 -11.02 -27.28
CA LEU A 52 9.80 -10.42 -26.05
C LEU A 52 11.00 -10.00 -25.18
N GLU A 53 11.11 -8.71 -24.92
CA GLU A 53 12.13 -8.11 -24.04
C GLU A 53 11.58 -7.93 -22.61
N THR A 54 10.28 -7.70 -22.45
CA THR A 54 9.62 -7.48 -21.15
C THR A 54 8.34 -8.30 -21.04
N LEU A 55 8.21 -9.06 -19.96
CA LEU A 55 6.99 -9.79 -19.58
C LEU A 55 6.60 -9.42 -18.15
N ARG A 56 5.42 -8.80 -17.98
CA ARG A 56 4.85 -8.51 -16.67
C ARG A 56 3.51 -9.20 -16.50
N LEU A 57 3.44 -10.10 -15.52
CA LEU A 57 2.27 -10.88 -15.14
C LEU A 57 1.99 -10.72 -13.64
N SER A 58 2.29 -9.56 -13.05
CA SER A 58 2.06 -9.36 -11.62
C SER A 58 0.57 -9.50 -11.28
N ASP A 59 0.23 -10.18 -10.18
CA ASP A 59 -1.14 -10.32 -9.69
C ASP A 59 -2.10 -10.90 -10.76
N CYS A 60 -1.64 -11.93 -11.49
CA CYS A 60 -2.43 -12.57 -12.57
C CYS A 60 -3.05 -13.91 -12.16
N LEU A 61 -2.96 -14.27 -10.87
CA LEU A 61 -3.49 -15.50 -10.31
C LEU A 61 -3.00 -16.77 -11.04
N VAL A 62 -1.75 -16.77 -11.54
CA VAL A 62 -1.19 -17.89 -12.32
C VAL A 62 -1.28 -19.20 -11.52
N LYS A 63 -2.01 -20.17 -12.08
CA LYS A 63 -2.26 -21.46 -11.44
C LYS A 63 -1.08 -22.41 -11.59
N GLU A 64 -1.05 -23.44 -10.75
CA GLU A 64 0.06 -24.40 -10.70
C GLU A 64 0.30 -25.15 -12.03
N ASN A 65 -0.77 -25.54 -12.72
CA ASN A 65 -0.74 -26.23 -14.00
C ASN A 65 -0.30 -25.33 -15.17
N GLU A 66 -0.33 -24.01 -15.01
CA GLU A 66 0.02 -23.05 -16.06
C GLU A 66 1.54 -22.76 -16.10
N TRP A 67 2.29 -23.14 -15.05
CA TRP A 67 3.73 -22.88 -14.96
C TRP A 67 4.57 -23.60 -16.00
N ASP A 68 4.16 -24.79 -16.45
CA ASP A 68 4.86 -25.49 -17.53
C ASP A 68 4.76 -24.72 -18.85
N SER A 69 3.57 -24.20 -19.12
CA SER A 69 3.30 -23.35 -20.27
C SER A 69 4.11 -22.06 -20.20
N LEU A 70 4.08 -21.37 -19.05
CA LEU A 70 4.86 -20.14 -18.83
C LEU A 70 6.36 -20.36 -18.97
N VAL A 71 6.92 -21.38 -18.31
CA VAL A 71 8.36 -21.68 -18.41
C VAL A 71 8.74 -22.07 -19.84
N SER A 72 7.86 -22.74 -20.58
CA SER A 72 8.11 -23.02 -21.99
C SER A 72 8.20 -21.75 -22.85
N VAL A 73 7.39 -20.72 -22.54
CA VAL A 73 7.48 -19.39 -23.17
C VAL A 73 8.80 -18.69 -22.82
N LEU A 74 9.16 -18.72 -21.53
CA LEU A 74 10.40 -18.12 -21.03
C LEU A 74 11.61 -18.74 -21.74
N LYS A 75 11.62 -20.07 -21.91
CA LYS A 75 12.68 -20.80 -22.63
C LYS A 75 12.83 -20.38 -24.08
N THR A 76 11.73 -20.17 -24.80
CA THR A 76 11.78 -19.71 -26.20
C THR A 76 12.35 -18.29 -26.31
N ASN A 77 12.17 -17.46 -25.27
CA ASN A 77 12.57 -16.05 -25.27
C ASN A 77 13.83 -15.75 -24.43
N SER A 78 14.51 -16.77 -23.87
CA SER A 78 15.61 -16.58 -22.90
C SER A 78 16.73 -15.65 -23.37
N SER A 79 17.02 -15.63 -24.67
CA SER A 79 18.10 -14.82 -25.28
C SER A 79 17.75 -13.33 -25.47
N HIS A 80 16.47 -12.98 -25.31
CA HIS A 80 15.93 -11.63 -25.56
C HIS A 80 15.28 -11.02 -24.33
N LEU A 81 14.70 -11.84 -23.45
CA LEU A 81 13.98 -11.38 -22.27
C LEU A 81 14.94 -10.70 -21.28
N LYS A 82 14.66 -9.43 -20.99
CA LYS A 82 15.42 -8.57 -20.07
C LYS A 82 14.66 -8.31 -18.78
N GLU A 83 13.33 -8.26 -18.82
CA GLU A 83 12.50 -8.00 -17.65
C GLU A 83 11.42 -9.07 -17.49
N LEU A 84 11.35 -9.63 -16.28
CA LEU A 84 10.31 -10.55 -15.85
C LEU A 84 9.74 -10.07 -14.51
N ASP A 85 8.45 -9.78 -14.51
CA ASP A 85 7.71 -9.44 -13.31
C ASP A 85 6.59 -10.46 -13.08
N LEU A 86 6.70 -11.23 -12.01
CA LEU A 86 5.72 -12.23 -11.59
C LEU A 86 5.17 -11.90 -10.19
N SER A 87 5.35 -10.66 -9.72
CA SER A 87 5.04 -10.27 -8.35
C SER A 87 3.57 -10.53 -8.00
N ASN A 88 3.25 -10.85 -6.74
CA ASN A 88 1.89 -11.14 -6.25
C ASN A 88 1.22 -12.34 -6.96
N ASN A 89 1.99 -13.30 -7.47
CA ASN A 89 1.47 -14.60 -7.85
C ASN A 89 1.90 -15.65 -6.82
N ASN A 90 1.01 -16.56 -6.45
CA ASN A 90 1.33 -17.61 -5.51
C ASN A 90 2.26 -18.67 -6.13
N LEU A 91 3.57 -18.51 -5.97
CA LEU A 91 4.58 -19.45 -6.45
C LEU A 91 4.69 -20.63 -5.49
N LYS A 92 3.95 -21.69 -5.77
CA LYS A 92 4.18 -22.98 -5.09
C LYS A 92 5.57 -23.54 -5.40
N ASP A 93 6.03 -24.48 -4.59
CA ASP A 93 7.37 -25.07 -4.68
C ASP A 93 7.76 -25.52 -6.10
N SER A 94 6.83 -26.19 -6.80
CA SER A 94 7.03 -26.69 -8.16
C SER A 94 7.25 -25.57 -9.18
N ALA A 95 6.61 -24.42 -9.00
CA ALA A 95 6.77 -23.24 -9.85
C ALA A 95 8.14 -22.60 -9.66
N VAL A 96 8.58 -22.42 -8.40
CA VAL A 96 9.89 -21.85 -8.09
C VAL A 96 11.01 -22.73 -8.62
N GLU A 97 10.88 -24.06 -8.50
CA GLU A 97 11.86 -25.01 -9.04
C GLU A 97 12.01 -24.87 -10.56
N LYS A 98 10.89 -24.84 -11.30
CA LYS A 98 10.90 -24.70 -12.77
C LYS A 98 11.46 -23.34 -13.22
N LEU A 99 11.09 -22.26 -12.53
CA LEU A 99 11.62 -20.92 -12.79
C LEU A 99 13.13 -20.86 -12.52
N SER A 100 13.57 -21.45 -11.41
CA SER A 100 14.99 -21.54 -11.04
C SER A 100 15.79 -22.33 -12.07
N ALA A 101 15.23 -23.44 -12.58
CA ALA A 101 15.85 -24.22 -13.64
C ALA A 101 16.02 -23.42 -14.94
N TRP A 102 15.05 -22.57 -15.29
CA TRP A 102 15.16 -21.66 -16.43
C TRP A 102 16.20 -20.55 -16.21
N LEU A 103 16.28 -19.96 -15.02
CA LEU A 103 17.27 -18.92 -14.71
C LEU A 103 18.72 -19.40 -14.88
N LYS A 104 18.97 -20.70 -14.65
CA LYS A 104 20.27 -21.35 -14.86
C LYS A 104 20.67 -21.50 -16.32
N GLU A 105 19.75 -21.33 -17.25
CA GLU A 105 20.04 -21.52 -18.66
C GLU A 105 21.11 -20.52 -19.15
N PRO A 106 22.16 -20.97 -19.86
CA PRO A 106 23.26 -20.10 -20.30
C PRO A 106 22.83 -18.95 -21.22
N GLN A 107 21.71 -19.13 -21.92
CA GLN A 107 21.13 -18.13 -22.81
C GLN A 107 20.30 -17.07 -22.07
N CYS A 108 19.99 -17.25 -20.78
CA CYS A 108 19.19 -16.31 -20.01
C CYS A 108 19.97 -14.99 -19.82
N ARG A 109 19.39 -13.89 -20.31
CA ARG A 109 19.99 -12.55 -20.26
C ARG A 109 19.19 -11.57 -19.40
N LEU A 110 18.47 -12.10 -18.42
CA LEU A 110 17.55 -11.32 -17.61
C LEU A 110 18.29 -10.23 -16.83
N GLU A 111 17.85 -8.99 -16.99
CA GLU A 111 18.40 -7.81 -16.30
C GLU A 111 17.56 -7.41 -15.09
N THR A 112 16.26 -7.71 -15.10
CA THR A 112 15.31 -7.38 -14.03
C THR A 112 14.44 -8.59 -13.72
N LEU A 113 14.46 -9.00 -12.45
CA LEU A 113 13.60 -10.05 -11.91
C LEU A 113 12.82 -9.49 -10.73
N ARG A 114 11.48 -9.51 -10.83
CA ARG A 114 10.60 -9.16 -9.71
C ARG A 114 9.71 -10.34 -9.35
N LEU A 115 9.87 -10.81 -8.12
CA LEU A 115 9.11 -11.89 -7.50
C LEU A 115 8.57 -11.42 -6.15
N SER A 116 8.18 -10.15 -6.05
CA SER A 116 7.68 -9.62 -4.78
C SER A 116 6.34 -10.27 -4.43
N GLY A 117 6.04 -10.54 -3.16
CA GLY A 117 4.71 -11.03 -2.76
C GLY A 117 4.37 -12.41 -3.33
N CYS A 118 5.38 -13.23 -3.64
CA CYS A 118 5.18 -14.52 -4.30
C CYS A 118 5.05 -15.70 -3.33
N LEU A 119 5.08 -15.42 -2.01
CA LEU A 119 5.01 -16.41 -0.93
C LEU A 119 6.16 -17.45 -0.97
N VAL A 120 7.33 -17.05 -1.50
CA VAL A 120 8.52 -17.91 -1.55
C VAL A 120 9.05 -18.13 -0.13
N LYS A 121 9.11 -19.40 0.30
CA LYS A 121 9.62 -19.82 1.61
C LYS A 121 11.10 -20.21 1.53
N GLU A 122 11.71 -20.49 2.68
CA GLU A 122 13.15 -20.74 2.83
C GLU A 122 13.70 -21.85 1.91
N LYS A 123 12.99 -22.98 1.76
CA LYS A 123 13.45 -24.09 0.91
C LYS A 123 13.51 -23.67 -0.56
N GLU A 124 12.46 -23.02 -1.03
CA GLU A 124 12.28 -22.56 -2.40
C GLU A 124 13.26 -21.43 -2.73
N TRP A 125 13.52 -20.56 -1.74
CA TRP A 125 14.53 -19.52 -1.82
C TRP A 125 15.91 -20.06 -2.16
N ASN A 126 16.29 -21.21 -1.62
CA ASN A 126 17.59 -21.82 -1.91
C ASN A 126 17.73 -22.24 -3.37
N TYR A 127 16.66 -22.78 -3.99
CA TYR A 127 16.68 -23.10 -5.43
C TYR A 127 16.89 -21.84 -6.27
N LEU A 128 16.17 -20.77 -5.91
CA LEU A 128 16.26 -19.49 -6.61
C LEU A 128 17.64 -18.87 -6.49
N VAL A 129 18.19 -18.75 -5.27
CA VAL A 129 19.52 -18.17 -5.07
C VAL A 129 20.61 -19.01 -5.77
N SER A 130 20.53 -20.34 -5.70
CA SER A 130 21.45 -21.20 -6.45
C SER A 130 21.38 -20.98 -7.96
N ALA A 131 20.20 -20.72 -8.52
CA ALA A 131 20.07 -20.36 -9.93
C ALA A 131 20.73 -19.02 -10.27
N LEU A 132 20.56 -18.03 -9.40
CA LEU A 132 21.17 -16.71 -9.57
C LEU A 132 22.71 -16.75 -9.44
N GLU A 133 23.25 -17.60 -8.57
CA GLU A 133 24.70 -17.82 -8.42
C GLU A 133 25.36 -18.42 -9.67
N GLU A 134 24.64 -19.26 -10.41
CA GLU A 134 25.12 -19.90 -11.64
C GLU A 134 25.16 -18.92 -12.83
N ASN A 135 24.20 -17.99 -12.91
CA ASN A 135 24.12 -16.99 -13.99
C ASN A 135 23.96 -15.53 -13.50
N PRO A 136 24.99 -14.95 -12.82
CA PRO A 136 24.86 -13.65 -12.16
C PRO A 136 25.15 -12.44 -13.06
N LEU A 137 25.60 -12.65 -14.31
CA LEU A 137 26.30 -11.65 -15.11
C LEU A 137 25.40 -10.52 -15.63
N HIS A 138 24.10 -10.77 -15.77
CA HIS A 138 23.16 -9.87 -16.44
C HIS A 138 22.23 -9.13 -15.49
N LEU A 139 21.99 -9.67 -14.29
CA LEU A 139 20.99 -9.14 -13.38
C LEU A 139 21.43 -7.81 -12.75
N LYS A 140 20.61 -6.78 -12.97
CA LYS A 140 20.79 -5.42 -12.45
C LYS A 140 19.76 -5.05 -11.40
N GLU A 141 18.54 -5.58 -11.48
CA GLU A 141 17.48 -5.36 -10.51
C GLU A 141 16.91 -6.69 -10.03
N LEU A 142 16.88 -6.85 -8.71
CA LEU A 142 16.30 -8.00 -8.04
C LEU A 142 15.34 -7.51 -6.96
N ASP A 143 14.05 -7.82 -7.15
CA ASP A 143 13.01 -7.54 -6.18
C ASP A 143 12.44 -8.85 -5.64
N LEU A 144 12.77 -9.14 -4.38
CA LEU A 144 12.28 -10.30 -3.63
C LEU A 144 11.47 -9.87 -2.40
N SER A 145 11.01 -8.62 -2.38
CA SER A 145 10.26 -8.05 -1.25
C SER A 145 9.00 -8.86 -0.95
N MET A 146 8.54 -8.87 0.30
CA MET A 146 7.28 -9.51 0.71
C MET A 146 7.29 -11.03 0.44
N ASN A 147 8.46 -11.66 0.62
CA ASN A 147 8.63 -13.10 0.74
C ASN A 147 9.16 -13.42 2.14
N HIS A 148 9.25 -14.69 2.53
CA HIS A 148 9.68 -15.04 3.90
C HIS A 148 10.93 -15.93 3.93
N PRO A 149 12.08 -15.47 3.42
CA PRO A 149 13.34 -16.21 3.53
C PRO A 149 13.94 -16.22 4.94
N GLY A 150 13.64 -15.21 5.76
CA GLY A 150 14.33 -14.98 7.02
C GLY A 150 15.84 -14.70 6.84
N ASP A 151 16.58 -14.74 7.94
CA ASP A 151 18.02 -14.49 7.92
C ASP A 151 18.80 -15.54 7.13
N SER A 152 18.42 -16.83 7.21
CA SER A 152 19.13 -17.92 6.54
C SER A 152 19.15 -17.74 5.01
N GLY A 153 17.99 -17.39 4.42
CA GLY A 153 17.90 -17.12 2.99
C GLY A 153 18.70 -15.87 2.58
N VAL A 154 18.70 -14.80 3.39
CA VAL A 154 19.47 -13.60 3.07
C VAL A 154 20.97 -13.80 3.27
N ILE A 155 21.39 -14.60 4.25
CA ILE A 155 22.78 -15.03 4.41
C ILE A 155 23.25 -15.79 3.16
N ARG A 156 22.40 -16.68 2.62
CA ARG A 156 22.68 -17.41 1.39
C ARG A 156 22.81 -16.47 0.19
N LEU A 157 21.86 -15.54 0.01
CA LEU A 157 21.94 -14.51 -1.03
C LEU A 157 23.20 -13.65 -0.90
N SER A 158 23.56 -13.28 0.34
CA SER A 158 24.74 -12.49 0.66
C SER A 158 26.03 -13.21 0.27
N ALA A 159 26.08 -14.54 0.37
CA ALA A 159 27.23 -15.32 -0.11
C ALA A 159 27.42 -15.15 -1.63
N GLY A 160 26.33 -15.17 -2.41
CA GLY A 160 26.33 -14.88 -3.84
C GLY A 160 26.78 -13.45 -4.17
N LEU A 161 26.27 -12.45 -3.44
CA LEU A 161 26.60 -11.03 -3.67
C LEU A 161 28.09 -10.67 -3.48
N LYS A 162 28.85 -11.51 -2.77
CA LYS A 162 30.33 -11.38 -2.65
C LYS A 162 31.05 -11.64 -3.97
N ASP A 163 30.44 -12.37 -4.89
CA ASP A 163 31.02 -12.66 -6.19
C ASP A 163 31.01 -11.40 -7.07
N PRO A 164 32.18 -10.92 -7.55
CA PRO A 164 32.29 -9.70 -8.36
C PRO A 164 31.63 -9.82 -9.74
N ARG A 165 31.21 -11.02 -10.16
CA ARG A 165 30.39 -11.22 -11.36
C ARG A 165 28.99 -10.63 -11.21
N TRP A 166 28.49 -10.51 -9.98
CA TRP A 166 27.23 -9.83 -9.70
C TRP A 166 27.40 -8.33 -9.93
N ARG A 167 26.54 -7.77 -10.78
CA ARG A 167 26.51 -6.35 -11.13
C ARG A 167 25.19 -5.69 -10.75
N LEU A 168 24.63 -6.16 -9.64
CA LEU A 168 23.34 -5.71 -9.17
C LEU A 168 23.40 -4.21 -8.82
N GLU A 169 22.48 -3.45 -9.41
CA GLU A 169 22.32 -2.02 -9.17
C GLU A 169 21.19 -1.72 -8.19
N LYS A 170 20.20 -2.59 -8.10
CA LYS A 170 19.05 -2.46 -7.21
C LYS A 170 18.73 -3.77 -6.53
N LEU A 171 18.66 -3.73 -5.21
CA LEU A 171 18.25 -4.86 -4.38
C LEU A 171 17.10 -4.43 -3.48
N LYS A 172 15.97 -5.11 -3.61
CA LYS A 172 14.80 -4.89 -2.77
C LYS A 172 14.45 -6.15 -2.01
N LEU A 173 14.46 -6.03 -0.70
CA LEU A 173 14.20 -7.09 0.28
C LEU A 173 13.26 -6.57 1.36
N SER A 174 12.31 -5.70 1.00
CA SER A 174 11.36 -5.14 1.96
C SER A 174 10.46 -6.26 2.50
N GLY A 175 10.19 -6.32 3.81
CA GLY A 175 9.27 -7.32 4.37
C GLY A 175 9.75 -8.77 4.19
N CYS A 176 11.05 -9.02 4.27
CA CYS A 176 11.65 -10.34 4.08
C CYS A 176 11.88 -11.14 5.38
N GLY A 177 11.47 -10.59 6.53
CA GLY A 177 11.75 -11.19 7.84
C GLY A 177 13.25 -11.14 8.21
N ILE A 178 13.97 -10.13 7.74
CA ILE A 178 15.41 -9.95 8.01
C ILE A 178 15.58 -9.36 9.41
N THR A 179 16.48 -9.95 10.19
CA THR A 179 16.90 -9.44 11.50
C THR A 179 18.34 -8.93 11.46
N GLU A 180 19.00 -8.85 12.62
CA GLU A 180 20.42 -8.48 12.73
C GLU A 180 21.32 -9.36 11.86
N ASP A 181 21.16 -10.69 11.94
CA ASP A 181 22.14 -11.63 11.38
C ASP A 181 22.16 -11.60 9.85
N GLY A 182 20.98 -11.53 9.24
CA GLY A 182 20.82 -11.34 7.81
C GLY A 182 21.37 -9.98 7.36
N CYS A 183 21.08 -8.91 8.11
CA CYS A 183 21.57 -7.57 7.80
C CYS A 183 23.10 -7.46 7.88
N VAL A 184 23.73 -8.05 8.90
CA VAL A 184 25.19 -8.11 9.06
C VAL A 184 25.82 -8.79 7.86
N SER A 185 25.29 -9.94 7.46
CA SER A 185 25.80 -10.71 6.34
C SER A 185 25.65 -9.98 5.01
N LEU A 186 24.50 -9.33 4.79
CA LEU A 186 24.24 -8.52 3.61
C LEU A 186 25.20 -7.34 3.51
N VAL A 187 25.34 -6.57 4.59
CA VAL A 187 26.28 -5.44 4.63
C VAL A 187 27.72 -5.89 4.38
N SER A 188 28.12 -7.03 4.95
CA SER A 188 29.46 -7.59 4.70
C SER A 188 29.68 -7.88 3.21
N ALA A 189 28.68 -8.46 2.53
CA ALA A 189 28.75 -8.73 1.11
C ALA A 189 28.81 -7.45 0.26
N LEU A 190 27.97 -6.47 0.59
CA LEU A 190 27.96 -5.16 -0.08
C LEU A 190 29.28 -4.41 0.09
N LYS A 191 29.97 -4.55 1.22
CA LYS A 191 31.31 -3.98 1.41
C LYS A 191 32.38 -4.68 0.58
N SER A 192 32.27 -6.00 0.39
CA SER A 192 33.24 -6.75 -0.42
C SER A 192 33.07 -6.53 -1.93
N ASN A 193 31.86 -6.24 -2.38
CA ASN A 193 31.55 -5.94 -3.78
C ASN A 193 30.76 -4.60 -3.92
N PRO A 194 31.37 -3.45 -3.59
CA PRO A 194 30.64 -2.21 -3.34
C PRO A 194 30.23 -1.42 -4.59
N SER A 195 30.74 -1.76 -5.78
CA SER A 195 30.87 -0.76 -6.85
C SER A 195 29.63 -0.48 -7.71
N GLN A 196 28.54 -1.26 -7.59
CA GLN A 196 27.38 -1.14 -8.50
C GLN A 196 26.04 -0.82 -7.82
N LEU A 197 25.86 -1.13 -6.53
CA LEU A 197 24.56 -0.96 -5.88
C LEU A 197 24.23 0.52 -5.70
N LYS A 198 23.12 0.94 -6.30
CA LYS A 198 22.58 2.31 -6.29
C LYS A 198 21.31 2.40 -5.44
N GLU A 199 20.55 1.31 -5.32
CA GLU A 199 19.30 1.26 -4.56
C GLU A 199 19.29 0.05 -3.64
N LEU A 200 19.02 0.30 -2.36
CA LEU A 200 18.80 -0.72 -1.35
C LEU A 200 17.50 -0.44 -0.62
N ASP A 201 16.58 -1.40 -0.65
CA ASP A 201 15.33 -1.37 0.09
C ASP A 201 15.31 -2.51 1.11
N LEU A 202 15.33 -2.15 2.38
CA LEU A 202 15.22 -3.08 3.51
C LEU A 202 14.02 -2.72 4.39
N SER A 203 13.05 -1.97 3.86
CA SER A 203 11.87 -1.54 4.60
C SER A 203 11.12 -2.73 5.21
N HIS A 204 10.38 -2.50 6.29
CA HIS A 204 9.55 -3.50 6.97
C HIS A 204 10.31 -4.77 7.39
N ASN A 205 11.58 -4.64 7.78
CA ASN A 205 12.38 -5.71 8.40
C ASN A 205 12.79 -5.31 9.81
N ASP A 206 12.85 -6.26 10.73
CA ASP A 206 13.28 -6.02 12.11
C ASP A 206 14.81 -6.03 12.24
N LEU A 207 15.46 -5.12 11.51
CA LEU A 207 16.92 -4.98 11.48
C LEU A 207 17.51 -4.65 12.85
N ASN A 208 16.66 -4.24 13.79
CA ASN A 208 16.98 -3.84 15.15
C ASN A 208 18.19 -2.87 15.22
N ASN A 209 18.84 -2.79 16.37
CA ASN A 209 19.89 -1.81 16.65
C ASN A 209 21.21 -2.08 15.91
N SER A 210 21.60 -3.34 15.82
CA SER A 210 22.89 -3.80 15.27
C SER A 210 22.86 -3.81 13.74
N GLY A 211 21.75 -4.19 13.12
CA GLY A 211 21.56 -4.08 11.66
C GLY A 211 21.70 -2.63 11.18
N VAL A 212 21.06 -1.66 11.86
CA VAL A 212 21.19 -0.23 11.54
C VAL A 212 22.62 0.27 11.72
N LYS A 213 23.33 -0.21 12.75
CA LYS A 213 24.75 0.13 12.96
C LYS A 213 25.61 -0.39 11.81
N MET A 214 25.33 -1.57 11.29
CA MET A 214 26.03 -2.13 10.14
C MET A 214 25.73 -1.35 8.85
N LEU A 215 24.47 -1.00 8.60
CA LEU A 215 24.10 -0.12 7.49
C LEU A 215 24.78 1.24 7.57
N SER A 216 24.87 1.82 8.78
CA SER A 216 25.63 3.04 9.02
C SER A 216 27.11 2.87 8.65
N ALA A 217 27.69 1.70 8.93
CA ALA A 217 29.06 1.39 8.54
C ALA A 217 29.24 1.17 7.03
N LEU A 218 28.19 0.75 6.30
CA LEU A 218 28.19 0.68 4.84
C LEU A 218 28.14 2.08 4.21
N LEU A 219 27.27 2.94 4.73
CA LEU A 219 27.14 4.33 4.26
C LEU A 219 28.41 5.15 4.47
N LYS A 220 29.18 4.87 5.54
CA LYS A 220 30.49 5.49 5.79
C LYS A 220 31.60 4.97 4.87
N ASP A 221 31.36 3.88 4.12
CA ASP A 221 32.35 3.34 3.22
C ASP A 221 32.55 4.28 2.02
N PRO A 222 33.77 4.76 1.73
CA PRO A 222 34.04 5.63 0.59
C PRO A 222 33.72 5.01 -0.78
N GLN A 223 33.56 3.68 -0.85
CA GLN A 223 33.14 2.98 -2.05
C GLN A 223 31.62 2.84 -2.17
N CYS A 224 30.86 3.21 -1.14
CA CYS A 224 29.40 3.22 -1.22
C CYS A 224 28.93 4.21 -2.30
N ARG A 225 28.04 3.74 -3.18
CA ARG A 225 27.46 4.53 -4.28
C ARG A 225 25.94 4.60 -4.21
N LEU A 226 25.37 4.24 -3.07
CA LEU A 226 23.92 4.28 -2.86
C LEU A 226 23.37 5.69 -3.11
N LYS A 227 22.39 5.74 -4.00
CA LYS A 227 21.59 6.92 -4.31
C LYS A 227 20.23 6.86 -3.64
N THR A 228 19.72 5.65 -3.42
CA THR A 228 18.43 5.41 -2.79
C THR A 228 18.61 4.43 -1.64
N LEU A 229 18.13 4.83 -0.46
CA LEU A 229 18.07 3.97 0.71
C LEU A 229 16.66 4.06 1.30
N ARG A 230 15.99 2.91 1.41
CA ARG A 230 14.69 2.81 2.09
C ARG A 230 14.79 1.91 3.31
N LEU A 231 14.43 2.47 4.45
CA LEU A 231 14.41 1.83 5.76
C LEU A 231 13.08 2.09 6.46
N SER A 232 11.99 2.20 5.69
CA SER A 232 10.67 2.46 6.26
C SER A 232 10.29 1.30 7.18
N GLY A 233 9.76 1.55 8.39
CA GLY A 233 9.30 0.48 9.26
C GLY A 233 10.39 -0.45 9.79
N CYS A 234 11.67 -0.05 9.79
CA CYS A 234 12.79 -0.86 10.31
C CYS A 234 13.00 -0.77 11.83
N LEU A 235 12.05 -0.17 12.56
CA LEU A 235 12.04 -0.06 14.03
C LEU A 235 13.28 0.64 14.63
N VAL A 236 13.84 1.63 13.93
CA VAL A 236 15.05 2.34 14.39
C VAL A 236 14.76 3.12 15.68
N LYS A 237 15.34 2.67 16.81
CA LYS A 237 15.23 3.35 18.11
C LYS A 237 16.01 4.67 18.16
N GLU A 238 15.52 5.61 18.98
CA GLU A 238 16.04 6.97 19.15
C GLU A 238 17.57 7.06 19.31
N GLU A 239 18.18 6.17 20.08
CA GLU A 239 19.61 6.22 20.41
C GLU A 239 20.54 6.02 19.18
N TYR A 240 20.08 5.31 18.13
CA TYR A 240 20.88 4.97 16.95
C TYR A 240 20.76 5.96 15.79
N TRP A 241 19.84 6.92 15.90
CA TRP A 241 19.74 8.03 14.94
C TRP A 241 21.04 8.82 14.85
N ASN A 242 21.84 8.86 15.92
CA ASN A 242 23.19 9.44 15.87
C ASN A 242 24.08 8.74 14.85
N SER A 243 24.12 7.42 14.90
CA SER A 243 24.99 6.62 14.04
C SER A 243 24.53 6.70 12.59
N LEU A 244 23.22 6.60 12.37
CA LEU A 244 22.62 6.70 11.05
C LEU A 244 22.85 8.08 10.44
N VAL A 245 22.51 9.16 11.16
CA VAL A 245 22.71 10.53 10.67
C VAL A 245 24.19 10.83 10.44
N SER A 246 25.08 10.39 11.34
CA SER A 246 26.53 10.52 11.14
C SER A 246 26.97 9.84 9.84
N ALA A 247 26.42 8.67 9.53
CA ALA A 247 26.75 7.96 8.30
C ALA A 247 26.16 8.63 7.05
N LEU A 248 24.92 9.13 7.13
CA LEU A 248 24.28 9.90 6.07
C LEU A 248 25.07 11.20 5.77
N LYS A 249 25.68 11.83 6.79
CA LYS A 249 26.59 12.98 6.62
C LYS A 249 27.83 12.66 5.80
N GLU A 250 28.42 11.48 5.98
CA GLU A 250 29.59 11.07 5.19
C GLU A 250 29.22 10.72 3.75
N ASN A 251 28.02 10.16 3.51
CA ASN A 251 27.51 9.81 2.17
C ASN A 251 26.66 10.92 1.50
N ALA A 252 26.70 12.13 2.07
CA ALA A 252 25.87 13.28 1.73
C ALA A 252 25.78 13.61 0.24
N SER A 253 26.91 13.45 -0.47
CA SER A 253 27.07 13.85 -1.86
C SER A 253 26.43 12.86 -2.85
N HIS A 254 26.15 11.62 -2.43
CA HIS A 254 25.67 10.56 -3.31
C HIS A 254 24.19 10.26 -3.11
N LEU A 255 23.71 10.30 -1.87
CA LEU A 255 22.33 9.95 -1.55
C LEU A 255 21.35 11.01 -2.08
N LYS A 256 20.34 10.54 -2.81
CA LYS A 256 19.31 11.34 -3.48
C LYS A 256 17.92 11.07 -2.94
N GLU A 257 17.65 9.84 -2.52
CA GLU A 257 16.37 9.42 -1.95
C GLU A 257 16.62 8.72 -0.62
N LEU A 258 15.89 9.19 0.40
CA LEU A 258 15.90 8.60 1.72
C LEU A 258 14.45 8.42 2.20
N ASP A 259 14.08 7.17 2.46
CA ASP A 259 12.80 6.82 3.07
C ASP A 259 13.05 6.28 4.48
N LEU A 260 12.54 7.02 5.46
CA LEU A 260 12.62 6.72 6.88
C LEU A 260 11.24 6.67 7.52
N SER A 261 10.19 6.54 6.72
CA SER A 261 8.80 6.47 7.17
C SER A 261 8.58 5.34 8.18
N MET A 262 7.52 5.41 8.98
CA MET A 262 7.15 4.37 9.96
C MET A 262 8.27 3.99 10.95
N ASN A 263 9.20 4.92 11.21
CA ASN A 263 10.20 4.80 12.29
C ASN A 263 9.88 5.78 13.42
N HIS A 264 10.47 5.58 14.59
CA HIS A 264 10.24 6.44 15.75
C HIS A 264 11.53 7.17 16.15
N PRO A 265 11.96 8.19 15.38
CA PRO A 265 13.14 8.98 15.73
C PRO A 265 13.04 9.70 17.07
N GLY A 266 11.83 10.06 17.48
CA GLY A 266 11.63 11.03 18.55
C GLY A 266 12.28 12.37 18.22
N ASP A 267 12.17 13.33 19.14
CA ASP A 267 12.70 14.67 18.88
C ASP A 267 14.22 14.70 18.81
N SER A 268 14.94 13.84 19.54
CA SER A 268 16.40 13.84 19.46
C SER A 268 16.92 13.25 18.16
N GLY A 269 16.29 12.19 17.63
CA GLY A 269 16.61 11.64 16.32
C GLY A 269 16.35 12.65 15.21
N ILE A 270 15.22 13.36 15.30
CA ILE A 270 14.89 14.42 14.35
C ILE A 270 15.85 15.60 14.44
N ARG A 271 16.19 16.11 15.64
CA ARG A 271 17.20 17.18 15.77
C ARG A 271 18.54 16.81 15.12
N ARG A 272 18.94 15.53 15.20
CA ARG A 272 20.14 15.04 14.53
C ARG A 272 19.96 15.07 13.02
N LEU A 273 18.84 14.56 12.51
CA LEU A 273 18.51 14.60 11.09
C LEU A 273 18.48 16.06 10.56
N SER A 274 17.91 17.00 11.32
CA SER A 274 17.94 18.44 11.05
C SER A 274 19.36 18.96 10.87
N ALA A 275 20.27 18.64 11.79
CA ALA A 275 21.67 19.01 11.68
C ALA A 275 22.40 18.33 10.49
N GLY A 276 21.81 17.29 9.90
CA GLY A 276 22.21 16.71 8.62
C GLY A 276 21.77 17.56 7.42
N LEU A 277 20.49 17.96 7.40
CA LEU A 277 19.90 18.77 6.33
C LEU A 277 20.55 20.17 6.17
N GLU A 278 21.12 20.69 7.25
CA GLU A 278 21.89 21.94 7.24
C GLU A 278 23.26 21.81 6.56
N ASP A 279 23.79 20.59 6.36
CA ASP A 279 25.03 20.38 5.63
C ASP A 279 24.79 20.64 4.13
N PRO A 280 25.49 21.60 3.49
CA PRO A 280 25.27 21.94 2.09
C PRO A 280 25.69 20.84 1.11
N ARG A 281 26.39 19.81 1.60
CA ARG A 281 26.71 18.61 0.80
C ARG A 281 25.50 17.70 0.64
N TRP A 282 24.52 17.77 1.54
CA TRP A 282 23.26 17.03 1.39
C TRP A 282 22.50 17.61 0.22
N ARG A 283 22.30 16.78 -0.80
CA ARG A 283 21.55 17.13 -2.02
C ARG A 283 20.43 16.13 -2.26
N LEU A 284 19.69 15.85 -1.19
CA LEU A 284 18.53 14.98 -1.22
C LEU A 284 17.48 15.60 -2.14
N GLU A 285 17.01 14.79 -3.08
CA GLU A 285 15.92 15.15 -3.99
C GLU A 285 14.58 14.63 -3.47
N LYS A 286 14.61 13.55 -2.67
CA LYS A 286 13.42 12.91 -2.11
C LYS A 286 13.64 12.56 -0.65
N LEU A 287 12.69 12.96 0.19
CA LEU A 287 12.71 12.64 1.61
C LEU A 287 11.32 12.26 2.08
N LYS A 288 11.22 11.06 2.66
CA LYS A 288 9.96 10.55 3.20
C LYS A 288 10.10 10.27 4.69
N LEU A 289 9.20 10.86 5.46
CA LEU A 289 9.09 10.76 6.92
C LEU A 289 7.62 10.55 7.31
N SER A 290 6.88 9.76 6.52
CA SER A 290 5.48 9.45 6.82
C SER A 290 5.39 8.62 8.11
N ASP A 291 4.42 8.89 8.98
CA ASP A 291 4.20 8.17 10.25
C ASP A 291 5.48 8.05 11.11
N CYS A 292 6.12 9.18 11.44
CA CYS A 292 7.34 9.22 12.25
C CYS A 292 7.10 9.58 13.74
N ARG A 293 5.84 9.83 14.13
CA ARG A 293 5.44 10.20 15.52
C ARG A 293 6.33 11.28 16.15
N ILE A 294 6.58 12.34 15.40
CA ILE A 294 7.46 13.46 15.79
C ILE A 294 6.64 14.46 16.61
N THR A 295 7.18 15.00 17.70
CA THR A 295 6.45 16.00 18.47
C THR A 295 6.53 17.37 17.81
N LYS A 296 5.75 18.33 18.34
CA LYS A 296 5.79 19.74 17.97
C LYS A 296 7.22 20.32 17.90
N GLU A 297 8.05 20.03 18.90
CA GLU A 297 9.43 20.55 18.98
C GLU A 297 10.34 19.92 17.92
N GLY A 298 10.15 18.63 17.65
CA GLY A 298 10.83 17.93 16.57
C GLY A 298 10.53 18.56 15.21
N TRP A 299 9.24 18.80 14.89
CA TRP A 299 8.84 19.42 13.63
C TRP A 299 9.36 20.84 13.47
N LEU A 300 9.33 21.64 14.54
CA LEU A 300 9.86 23.00 14.53
C LEU A 300 11.35 23.02 14.17
N SER A 301 12.15 22.14 14.78
CA SER A 301 13.57 22.01 14.49
C SER A 301 13.82 21.54 13.05
N TRP A 302 13.08 20.53 12.62
CA TRP A 302 13.27 19.90 11.31
C TRP A 302 12.91 20.80 10.14
N LEU A 303 11.73 21.42 10.18
CA LEU A 303 11.29 22.34 9.13
C LEU A 303 12.17 23.60 9.07
N SER A 304 12.76 24.01 10.20
CA SER A 304 13.74 25.09 10.20
C SER A 304 15.02 24.72 9.46
N ALA A 305 15.52 23.50 9.65
CA ALA A 305 16.70 22.99 8.96
C ALA A 305 16.45 22.71 7.47
N LEU A 306 15.23 22.30 7.10
CA LEU A 306 14.87 21.99 5.72
C LEU A 306 15.10 23.18 4.77
N LYS A 307 15.04 24.42 5.29
CA LYS A 307 15.31 25.65 4.54
C LYS A 307 16.64 25.58 3.75
N SER A 308 17.67 24.97 4.34
CA SER A 308 19.00 24.86 3.72
C SER A 308 19.03 23.92 2.49
N ASN A 309 18.03 23.05 2.33
CA ASN A 309 17.96 22.05 1.25
C ASN A 309 16.79 22.26 0.26
N LEU A 310 15.98 23.32 0.43
CA LEU A 310 14.77 23.57 -0.39
C LEU A 310 15.03 23.66 -1.90
N SER A 311 16.21 24.12 -2.30
CA SER A 311 16.56 24.26 -3.72
C SER A 311 16.87 22.93 -4.42
N HIS A 312 17.01 21.85 -3.67
CA HIS A 312 17.33 20.51 -4.17
C HIS A 312 16.18 19.53 -3.99
N LEU A 313 15.38 19.70 -2.94
CA LEU A 313 14.27 18.81 -2.65
C LEU A 313 13.13 18.96 -3.68
N LYS A 314 12.76 17.84 -4.30
CA LYS A 314 11.69 17.73 -5.28
C LYS A 314 10.49 16.96 -4.74
N GLU A 315 10.70 15.99 -3.87
CA GLU A 315 9.63 15.17 -3.29
C GLU A 315 9.74 15.21 -1.76
N LEU A 316 8.63 15.56 -1.13
CA LEU A 316 8.48 15.55 0.32
C LEU A 316 7.20 14.80 0.71
N ASP A 317 7.35 13.77 1.54
CA ASP A 317 6.24 13.01 2.10
C ASP A 317 6.27 13.08 3.62
N LEU A 318 5.27 13.76 4.20
CA LEU A 318 5.08 13.90 5.65
C LEU A 318 3.75 13.29 6.09
N SER A 319 3.12 12.46 5.26
CA SER A 319 1.79 11.90 5.51
C SER A 319 1.69 11.17 6.86
N ASN A 320 0.50 11.08 7.43
CA ASN A 320 0.21 10.39 8.68
C ASN A 320 1.06 10.93 9.85
N ASN A 321 1.34 12.23 9.85
CA ASN A 321 1.98 12.90 10.97
C ASN A 321 1.13 14.05 11.44
N ASP A 322 0.99 14.14 12.75
CA ASP A 322 0.47 15.30 13.44
C ASP A 322 1.55 16.40 13.44
N LEU A 323 1.51 17.26 12.42
CA LEU A 323 2.48 18.34 12.25
C LEU A 323 2.32 19.43 13.33
N LYS A 324 1.17 19.45 14.03
CA LYS A 324 0.75 20.53 14.93
C LYS A 324 0.82 21.92 14.28
N ASP A 325 0.33 22.91 15.01
CA ASP A 325 0.20 24.30 14.58
C ASP A 325 1.52 24.87 14.04
N THR A 326 2.59 24.73 14.81
CA THR A 326 3.89 25.34 14.50
C THR A 326 4.61 24.64 13.36
N GLY A 327 4.39 23.33 13.18
CA GLY A 327 4.92 22.61 12.04
C GLY A 327 4.27 23.11 10.75
N LEU A 328 2.95 23.23 10.74
CA LEU A 328 2.21 23.71 9.56
C LEU A 328 2.50 25.16 9.21
N GLU A 329 2.64 26.05 10.20
CA GLU A 329 3.09 27.43 9.97
C GLU A 329 4.46 27.48 9.30
N LYS A 330 5.40 26.66 9.79
CA LYS A 330 6.76 26.64 9.24
C LYS A 330 6.78 26.03 7.85
N LEU A 331 6.05 24.94 7.61
CA LEU A 331 5.92 24.33 6.28
C LEU A 331 5.31 25.33 5.28
N SER A 332 4.25 26.03 5.68
CA SER A 332 3.62 27.08 4.87
C SER A 332 4.60 28.20 4.53
N ALA A 333 5.47 28.59 5.46
CA ALA A 333 6.52 29.58 5.20
C ALA A 333 7.58 29.07 4.20
N LEU A 334 7.94 27.78 4.27
CA LEU A 334 8.87 27.16 3.31
C LEU A 334 8.28 27.08 1.90
N LEU A 335 6.98 26.75 1.78
CA LEU A 335 6.28 26.67 0.50
C LEU A 335 6.18 28.03 -0.20
N LYS A 336 6.02 29.12 0.58
CA LYS A 336 6.05 30.50 0.08
C LYS A 336 7.45 30.96 -0.38
N ASP A 337 8.51 30.26 0.01
CA ASP A 337 9.87 30.64 -0.35
C ASP A 337 10.08 30.43 -1.86
N PRO A 338 10.49 31.45 -2.63
CA PRO A 338 10.73 31.32 -4.07
C PRO A 338 11.81 30.31 -4.46
N GLN A 339 12.65 29.89 -3.49
CA GLN A 339 13.66 28.85 -3.71
C GLN A 339 13.09 27.43 -3.61
N CYS A 340 11.86 27.27 -3.12
CA CYS A 340 11.19 25.98 -3.06
C CYS A 340 11.03 25.41 -4.48
N ARG A 341 11.52 24.19 -4.70
CA ARG A 341 11.43 23.48 -6.00
C ARG A 341 10.66 22.17 -5.89
N LEU A 342 9.79 22.05 -4.89
CA LEU A 342 9.00 20.84 -4.69
C LEU A 342 8.09 20.60 -5.91
N GLU A 343 8.22 19.41 -6.47
CA GLU A 343 7.39 18.88 -7.55
C GLU A 343 6.29 17.97 -6.99
N THR A 344 6.54 17.33 -5.84
CA THR A 344 5.62 16.42 -5.16
C THR A 344 5.56 16.74 -3.67
N LEU A 345 4.35 16.96 -3.17
CA LEU A 345 4.07 17.16 -1.74
C LEU A 345 2.95 16.21 -1.31
N ARG A 346 3.21 15.38 -0.30
CA ARG A 346 2.21 14.51 0.32
C ARG A 346 2.06 14.85 1.81
N LEU A 347 0.83 15.18 2.18
CA LEU A 347 0.41 15.56 3.52
C LEU A 347 -0.93 14.87 3.83
N SER A 348 -1.07 13.60 3.42
CA SER A 348 -2.27 12.84 3.74
C SER A 348 -2.38 12.66 5.24
N ASP A 349 -3.55 12.86 5.85
CA ASP A 349 -3.77 12.72 7.30
C ASP A 349 -2.75 13.51 8.16
N CYS A 350 -2.71 14.84 7.95
CA CYS A 350 -1.79 15.75 8.64
C CYS A 350 -2.46 17.00 9.26
N LEU A 351 -3.72 17.27 8.94
CA LEU A 351 -4.39 18.55 9.17
C LEU A 351 -5.69 18.36 9.96
N ASP A 352 -5.61 18.58 11.27
CA ASP A 352 -6.76 18.42 12.18
C ASP A 352 -7.67 19.66 12.28
N GLU A 353 -7.19 20.86 11.92
CA GLU A 353 -7.96 22.10 12.03
C GLU A 353 -8.02 22.90 10.70
N GLU A 354 -9.21 23.44 10.40
CA GLU A 354 -9.52 24.22 9.20
C GLU A 354 -8.57 25.42 8.98
N LYS A 355 -8.19 26.13 10.06
CA LYS A 355 -7.33 27.31 9.95
C LYS A 355 -5.95 26.99 9.37
N TYR A 356 -5.43 25.78 9.60
CA TYR A 356 -4.14 25.36 9.06
C TYR A 356 -4.23 24.99 7.59
N TRP A 357 -5.34 24.37 7.18
CA TRP A 357 -5.64 24.18 5.77
C TRP A 357 -5.55 25.50 5.01
N ASN A 358 -6.20 26.55 5.55
CA ASN A 358 -6.21 27.86 4.90
C ASN A 358 -4.81 28.47 4.76
N SER A 359 -3.96 28.34 5.79
CA SER A 359 -2.57 28.81 5.74
C SER A 359 -1.74 28.05 4.70
N LEU A 360 -1.88 26.72 4.67
CA LEU A 360 -1.18 25.84 3.73
C LEU A 360 -1.58 26.11 2.28
N VAL A 361 -2.88 26.15 1.99
CA VAL A 361 -3.37 26.40 0.64
C VAL A 361 -3.00 27.80 0.18
N SER A 362 -3.09 28.81 1.05
CA SER A 362 -2.60 30.16 0.73
C SER A 362 -1.10 30.18 0.39
N ALA A 363 -0.30 29.32 1.03
CA ALA A 363 1.11 29.16 0.71
C ALA A 363 1.34 28.52 -0.66
N LEU A 364 0.58 27.47 -0.98
CA LEU A 364 0.61 26.80 -2.28
C LEU A 364 0.21 27.75 -3.42
N ILE A 365 -0.82 28.56 -3.21
CA ILE A 365 -1.29 29.57 -4.19
C ILE A 365 -0.25 30.69 -4.38
N ALA A 366 0.46 31.08 -3.31
CA ALA A 366 1.46 32.16 -3.39
C ALA A 366 2.72 31.77 -4.18
N ASN A 367 3.01 30.47 -4.28
CA ASN A 367 4.11 29.95 -5.10
C ASN A 367 3.65 28.70 -5.88
N PRO A 368 2.80 28.88 -6.91
CA PRO A 368 2.17 27.78 -7.61
C PRO A 368 3.12 27.04 -8.56
N SER A 369 4.35 27.55 -8.72
CA SER A 369 5.27 27.11 -9.77
C SER A 369 6.12 25.93 -9.29
N GLN A 370 6.19 24.89 -10.14
CA GLN A 370 6.88 23.59 -9.99
C GLN A 370 6.07 22.43 -9.40
N LEU A 371 5.06 22.66 -8.54
CA LEU A 371 4.30 21.56 -7.93
C LEU A 371 3.43 20.85 -8.98
N LYS A 372 3.71 19.57 -9.21
CA LYS A 372 3.01 18.69 -10.15
C LYS A 372 2.11 17.68 -9.47
N GLU A 373 2.46 17.23 -8.26
CA GLU A 373 1.67 16.26 -7.49
C GLU A 373 1.41 16.79 -6.09
N LEU A 374 0.13 16.80 -5.72
CA LEU A 374 -0.34 17.20 -4.40
C LEU A 374 -1.28 16.12 -3.86
N ASP A 375 -0.90 15.54 -2.72
CA ASP A 375 -1.74 14.61 -1.97
C ASP A 375 -2.13 15.23 -0.63
N LEU A 376 -3.42 15.56 -0.51
CA LEU A 376 -4.05 16.10 0.69
C LEU A 376 -5.17 15.16 1.19
N SER A 377 -5.12 13.89 0.81
CA SER A 377 -6.12 12.89 1.21
C SER A 377 -6.26 12.79 2.73
N LEU A 378 -7.42 12.32 3.20
CA LEU A 378 -7.72 12.06 4.62
C LEU A 378 -7.60 13.28 5.54
N ASN A 379 -7.44 14.49 5.01
CA ASN A 379 -7.59 15.72 5.78
C ASN A 379 -9.06 16.16 5.78
N HIS A 380 -9.48 16.97 6.76
CA HIS A 380 -10.86 17.47 6.84
C HIS A 380 -10.95 18.98 6.54
N PRO A 381 -10.73 19.42 5.29
CA PRO A 381 -10.79 20.84 4.92
C PRO A 381 -12.19 21.44 4.95
N GLU A 382 -13.22 20.59 5.02
CA GLU A 382 -14.61 20.94 4.72
C GLU A 382 -14.77 21.64 3.35
N ASP A 383 -15.94 22.20 3.08
CA ASP A 383 -16.18 22.88 1.80
C ASP A 383 -15.44 24.21 1.66
N SER A 384 -15.17 24.90 2.78
CA SER A 384 -14.44 26.18 2.80
C SER A 384 -12.99 26.00 2.37
N GLY A 385 -12.31 24.97 2.88
CA GLY A 385 -10.95 24.67 2.48
C GLY A 385 -10.86 24.22 1.02
N VAL A 386 -11.80 23.42 0.53
CA VAL A 386 -11.85 23.02 -0.89
C VAL A 386 -12.13 24.22 -1.79
N LYS A 387 -13.00 25.16 -1.38
CA LYS A 387 -13.23 26.42 -2.11
C LYS A 387 -11.95 27.24 -2.25
N LEU A 388 -11.15 27.34 -1.18
CA LEU A 388 -9.87 28.03 -1.23
C LEU A 388 -8.88 27.34 -2.17
N LEU A 389 -8.79 26.00 -2.12
CA LEU A 389 -7.95 25.23 -3.04
C LEU A 389 -8.39 25.43 -4.50
N SER A 390 -9.71 25.44 -4.72
CA SER A 390 -10.32 25.66 -6.04
C SER A 390 -9.94 27.02 -6.61
N ALA A 391 -9.94 28.09 -5.80
CA ALA A 391 -9.51 29.41 -6.24
C ALA A 391 -8.05 29.43 -6.72
N GLY A 392 -7.19 28.59 -6.14
CA GLY A 392 -5.85 28.39 -6.66
C GLY A 392 -5.84 27.67 -8.00
N LEU A 393 -6.60 26.58 -8.15
CA LEU A 393 -6.64 25.78 -9.39
C LEU A 393 -7.16 26.57 -10.60
N GLU A 394 -7.89 27.67 -10.37
CA GLU A 394 -8.29 28.64 -11.40
C GLU A 394 -7.09 29.42 -11.97
N ASP A 395 -5.97 29.52 -11.24
CA ASP A 395 -4.76 30.20 -11.71
C ASP A 395 -4.11 29.40 -12.87
N PRO A 396 -3.99 29.98 -14.08
CA PRO A 396 -3.39 29.31 -15.24
C PRO A 396 -1.89 29.02 -15.07
N HIS A 397 -1.22 29.65 -14.09
CA HIS A 397 0.17 29.36 -13.76
C HIS A 397 0.33 28.12 -12.89
N TRP A 398 -0.72 27.66 -12.21
CA TRP A 398 -0.68 26.41 -11.47
C TRP A 398 -0.86 25.23 -12.43
N ARG A 399 0.23 24.49 -12.67
CA ARG A 399 0.28 23.35 -13.60
C ARG A 399 0.27 22.01 -12.89
N LEU A 400 -0.61 21.87 -11.90
CA LEU A 400 -0.77 20.64 -11.15
C LEU A 400 -1.20 19.51 -12.10
N GLU A 401 -0.45 18.42 -12.12
CA GLU A 401 -0.73 17.24 -12.95
C GLU A 401 -1.50 16.17 -12.18
N LYS A 402 -1.34 16.11 -10.86
CA LYS A 402 -1.97 15.11 -10.01
C LYS A 402 -2.50 15.74 -8.73
N LEU A 403 -3.78 15.51 -8.46
CA LEU A 403 -4.45 15.96 -7.25
C LEU A 403 -5.17 14.79 -6.58
N LYS A 404 -4.86 14.56 -5.31
CA LYS A 404 -5.54 13.56 -4.49
C LYS A 404 -6.20 14.23 -3.28
N LEU A 405 -7.51 14.03 -3.19
CA LEU A 405 -8.39 14.54 -2.13
C LEU A 405 -9.27 13.40 -1.62
N SER A 406 -8.74 12.18 -1.55
CA SER A 406 -9.50 11.01 -1.14
C SER A 406 -9.91 11.14 0.33
N GLY A 407 -11.18 10.93 0.65
CA GLY A 407 -11.67 10.94 2.03
C GLY A 407 -11.64 12.31 2.71
N CYS A 408 -11.71 13.41 1.96
CA CYS A 408 -11.66 14.77 2.51
C CYS A 408 -13.01 15.32 3.03
N GLY A 409 -14.07 14.50 3.05
CA GLY A 409 -15.38 14.94 3.51
C GLY A 409 -16.03 16.03 2.64
N ILE A 410 -15.67 16.09 1.35
CA ILE A 410 -16.15 17.13 0.43
C ILE A 410 -17.66 16.97 0.18
N THR A 411 -18.43 18.02 0.45
CA THR A 411 -19.87 18.04 0.19
C THR A 411 -20.21 18.69 -1.16
N LYS A 412 -21.50 18.81 -1.48
CA LYS A 412 -21.98 19.36 -2.75
C LYS A 412 -21.37 20.74 -3.08
N ASP A 413 -21.19 21.62 -2.09
CA ASP A 413 -20.70 22.98 -2.35
C ASP A 413 -19.20 23.02 -2.63
N GLY A 414 -18.41 22.19 -1.92
CA GLY A 414 -16.99 22.00 -2.22
C GLY A 414 -16.80 21.42 -3.62
N TRP A 415 -17.63 20.45 -4.01
CA TRP A 415 -17.61 19.87 -5.35
C TRP A 415 -17.89 20.86 -6.46
N LEU A 416 -18.92 21.70 -6.29
CA LEU A 416 -19.27 22.71 -7.29
C LEU A 416 -18.10 23.66 -7.55
N SER A 417 -17.40 24.04 -6.49
CA SER A 417 -16.25 24.94 -6.55
C SER A 417 -15.07 24.28 -7.25
N LEU A 418 -14.74 23.04 -6.86
CA LEU A 418 -13.62 22.29 -7.44
C LEU A 418 -13.83 22.02 -8.93
N VAL A 419 -15.01 21.54 -9.32
CA VAL A 419 -15.31 21.26 -10.73
C VAL A 419 -15.34 22.53 -11.57
N SER A 420 -15.80 23.66 -11.01
CA SER A 420 -15.75 24.95 -11.69
C SER A 420 -14.30 25.35 -11.99
N ALA A 421 -13.41 25.26 -11.00
CA ALA A 421 -11.99 25.58 -11.14
C ALA A 421 -11.28 24.69 -12.17
N LEU A 422 -11.53 23.38 -12.11
CA LEU A 422 -10.96 22.43 -13.08
C LEU A 422 -11.46 22.68 -14.50
N LYS A 423 -12.69 23.17 -14.68
CA LYS A 423 -13.22 23.54 -15.99
C LYS A 423 -12.59 24.81 -16.55
N SER A 424 -12.25 25.79 -15.70
CA SER A 424 -11.54 26.99 -16.15
C SER A 424 -10.09 26.71 -16.55
N ASN A 425 -9.47 25.67 -15.98
CA ASN A 425 -8.08 25.29 -16.29
C ASN A 425 -7.93 23.77 -16.56
N PRO A 426 -8.54 23.22 -17.64
CA PRO A 426 -8.71 21.78 -17.84
C PRO A 426 -7.50 21.07 -18.47
N SER A 427 -6.46 21.81 -18.89
CA SER A 427 -5.41 21.30 -19.77
C SER A 427 -4.24 20.60 -19.07
N HIS A 428 -4.10 20.74 -17.76
CA HIS A 428 -2.91 20.30 -17.02
C HIS A 428 -3.10 19.01 -16.22
N LEU A 429 -4.27 18.85 -15.59
CA LEU A 429 -4.51 17.74 -14.69
C LEU A 429 -4.64 16.42 -15.46
N LYS A 430 -3.80 15.45 -15.09
CA LYS A 430 -3.74 14.09 -15.64
C LYS A 430 -4.34 13.06 -14.68
N GLU A 431 -4.23 13.27 -13.38
CA GLU A 431 -4.74 12.34 -12.36
C GLU A 431 -5.57 13.10 -11.31
N LEU A 432 -6.77 12.60 -11.06
CA LEU A 432 -7.68 13.14 -10.06
C LEU A 432 -8.22 11.98 -9.21
N ASP A 433 -7.84 11.94 -7.93
CA ASP A 433 -8.36 11.00 -6.96
C ASP A 433 -9.30 11.70 -5.99
N LEU A 434 -10.56 11.32 -6.06
CA LEU A 434 -11.68 11.85 -5.29
C LEU A 434 -12.40 10.76 -4.51
N SER A 435 -11.78 9.59 -4.39
CA SER A 435 -12.33 8.42 -3.72
C SER A 435 -12.79 8.76 -2.30
N ASN A 436 -13.70 7.98 -1.74
CA ASN A 436 -14.17 8.13 -0.36
C ASN A 436 -14.84 9.47 -0.01
N ASN A 437 -15.32 10.21 -1.00
CA ASN A 437 -16.13 11.40 -0.77
C ASN A 437 -17.56 11.17 -1.28
N ASP A 438 -18.56 11.69 -0.57
CA ASP A 438 -19.98 11.41 -0.87
C ASP A 438 -20.52 12.27 -2.05
N LEU A 439 -19.85 12.18 -3.20
CA LEU A 439 -20.10 12.92 -4.44
C LEU A 439 -21.52 12.70 -5.00
N LYS A 440 -21.99 11.44 -4.97
CA LYS A 440 -23.25 10.98 -5.57
C LYS A 440 -23.34 11.30 -7.07
N ASP A 441 -24.46 10.93 -7.70
CA ASP A 441 -24.65 11.14 -9.16
C ASP A 441 -24.62 12.60 -9.55
N THR A 442 -25.11 13.50 -8.69
CA THR A 442 -25.11 14.94 -8.97
C THR A 442 -23.70 15.51 -9.10
N GLY A 443 -22.75 15.02 -8.31
CA GLY A 443 -21.36 15.44 -8.44
C GLY A 443 -20.69 14.80 -9.65
N VAL A 444 -21.02 13.54 -9.95
CA VAL A 444 -20.56 12.85 -11.17
C VAL A 444 -21.06 13.54 -12.43
N GLU A 445 -22.29 14.04 -12.47
CA GLU A 445 -22.84 14.81 -13.58
C GLU A 445 -22.00 16.08 -13.85
N ARG A 446 -21.58 16.77 -12.79
CA ARG A 446 -20.75 17.97 -12.90
C ARG A 446 -19.34 17.64 -13.41
N LEU A 447 -18.72 16.60 -12.88
CA LEU A 447 -17.43 16.07 -13.37
C LEU A 447 -17.54 15.61 -14.82
N SER A 448 -18.65 14.97 -15.20
CA SER A 448 -18.90 14.55 -16.58
C SER A 448 -18.87 15.74 -17.54
N ALA A 449 -19.33 16.92 -17.11
CA ALA A 449 -19.19 18.14 -17.91
C ALA A 449 -17.76 18.68 -18.02
N LEU A 450 -16.85 18.37 -17.07
CA LEU A 450 -15.40 18.61 -17.22
C LEU A 450 -14.80 17.64 -18.24
N LEU A 451 -15.13 16.35 -18.15
CA LEU A 451 -14.63 15.32 -19.08
C LEU A 451 -15.05 15.61 -20.53
N LYS A 452 -16.26 16.14 -20.73
CA LYS A 452 -16.75 16.62 -22.05
C LYS A 452 -15.95 17.78 -22.63
N HIS A 453 -15.16 18.49 -21.82
CA HIS A 453 -14.46 19.68 -22.28
C HIS A 453 -13.35 19.29 -23.28
N PRO A 454 -13.26 19.89 -24.48
CA PRO A 454 -12.33 19.46 -25.53
C PRO A 454 -10.84 19.52 -25.15
N GLN A 455 -10.51 20.38 -24.18
CA GLN A 455 -9.14 20.53 -23.67
C GLN A 455 -8.85 19.68 -22.43
N CYS A 456 -9.81 18.91 -21.93
CA CYS A 456 -9.58 18.02 -20.80
C CYS A 456 -8.49 16.99 -21.14
N ARG A 457 -7.47 16.89 -20.29
CA ARG A 457 -6.35 15.94 -20.43
C ARG A 457 -6.32 14.89 -19.33
N LEU A 458 -7.41 14.75 -18.58
CA LEU A 458 -7.47 13.81 -17.46
C LEU A 458 -7.32 12.38 -17.98
N GLU A 459 -6.27 11.70 -17.56
CA GLU A 459 -5.96 10.32 -17.94
C GLU A 459 -6.47 9.32 -16.89
N THR A 460 -6.50 9.71 -15.61
CA THR A 460 -6.93 8.85 -14.51
C THR A 460 -7.95 9.58 -13.63
N LEU A 461 -9.10 8.96 -13.43
CA LEU A 461 -10.15 9.43 -12.54
C LEU A 461 -10.53 8.33 -11.55
N ARG A 462 -10.34 8.59 -10.25
CA ARG A 462 -10.77 7.67 -9.19
C ARG A 462 -11.92 8.24 -8.40
N LEU A 463 -13.01 7.48 -8.37
CA LEU A 463 -14.29 7.77 -7.72
C LEU A 463 -14.74 6.57 -6.87
N SER A 464 -13.77 5.82 -6.34
CA SER A 464 -14.06 4.64 -5.53
C SER A 464 -14.79 5.04 -4.25
N GLY A 465 -15.91 4.37 -3.92
CA GLY A 465 -16.66 4.68 -2.71
C GLY A 465 -17.34 6.06 -2.70
N CYS A 466 -17.77 6.56 -3.86
CA CYS A 466 -18.34 7.91 -4.02
C CYS A 466 -19.88 7.97 -4.09
N LEU A 467 -20.56 6.86 -3.73
CA LEU A 467 -22.02 6.70 -3.76
C LEU A 467 -22.63 6.88 -5.16
N VAL A 468 -21.91 6.43 -6.19
CA VAL A 468 -22.32 6.54 -7.60
C VAL A 468 -23.31 5.43 -7.93
N THR A 469 -24.38 5.79 -8.65
CA THR A 469 -25.39 4.85 -9.14
C THR A 469 -25.35 4.71 -10.67
N LYS A 470 -26.31 3.97 -11.25
CA LYS A 470 -26.51 3.89 -12.70
C LYS A 470 -26.69 5.26 -13.37
N GLU A 471 -27.29 6.23 -12.69
CA GLU A 471 -27.50 7.58 -13.19
C GLU A 471 -26.16 8.33 -13.38
N GLY A 472 -25.25 8.21 -12.41
CA GLY A 472 -23.89 8.74 -12.52
C GLY A 472 -23.09 8.02 -13.61
N CYS A 473 -23.20 6.69 -13.71
CA CYS A 473 -22.58 5.93 -14.79
C CYS A 473 -23.07 6.36 -16.18
N ALA A 474 -24.37 6.65 -16.34
CA ALA A 474 -24.93 7.16 -17.59
C ALA A 474 -24.34 8.54 -17.96
N SER A 475 -24.12 9.40 -16.96
CA SER A 475 -23.46 10.70 -17.15
C SER A 475 -22.01 10.56 -17.61
N LEU A 476 -21.25 9.66 -16.98
CA LEU A 476 -19.86 9.35 -17.35
C LEU A 476 -19.79 8.78 -18.77
N ASN A 477 -20.62 7.80 -19.10
CA ASN A 477 -20.70 7.24 -20.45
C ASN A 477 -21.02 8.33 -21.51
N SER A 478 -21.96 9.23 -21.22
CA SER A 478 -22.25 10.38 -22.10
C SER A 478 -21.02 11.29 -22.29
N ALA A 479 -20.21 11.49 -21.25
CA ALA A 479 -19.00 12.28 -21.34
C ALA A 479 -17.90 11.61 -22.16
N LEU A 480 -17.67 10.32 -21.91
CA LEU A 480 -16.67 9.55 -22.65
C LEU A 480 -17.02 9.43 -24.13
N LYS A 481 -18.30 9.29 -24.49
CA LYS A 481 -18.70 9.35 -25.91
C LYS A 481 -18.44 10.71 -26.56
N ALA A 482 -18.59 11.81 -25.80
CA ALA A 482 -18.38 13.15 -26.32
C ALA A 482 -16.90 13.52 -26.45
N ASN A 483 -16.04 12.96 -25.59
CA ASN A 483 -14.60 13.17 -25.61
C ASN A 483 -13.84 11.87 -25.27
N PRO A 484 -13.75 10.92 -26.22
CA PRO A 484 -13.29 9.57 -25.92
C PRO A 484 -11.76 9.43 -25.82
N SER A 485 -11.01 10.47 -26.15
CA SER A 485 -9.58 10.36 -26.50
C SER A 485 -8.59 10.54 -25.34
N HIS A 486 -9.03 10.85 -24.12
CA HIS A 486 -8.13 11.24 -23.03
C HIS A 486 -8.08 10.25 -21.86
N LEU A 487 -9.23 9.78 -21.35
CA LEU A 487 -9.29 8.99 -20.12
C LEU A 487 -8.80 7.57 -20.38
N LYS A 488 -7.83 7.11 -19.59
CA LYS A 488 -7.22 5.78 -19.63
C LYS A 488 -7.64 4.90 -18.46
N GLU A 489 -7.85 5.47 -17.28
CA GLU A 489 -8.23 4.73 -16.08
C GLU A 489 -9.43 5.39 -15.39
N LEU A 490 -10.45 4.59 -15.13
CA LEU A 490 -11.63 4.97 -14.37
C LEU A 490 -11.86 3.95 -13.25
N ASP A 491 -11.77 4.40 -12.01
CA ASP A 491 -12.08 3.58 -10.84
C ASP A 491 -13.42 4.01 -10.23
N LEU A 492 -14.40 3.11 -10.28
CA LEU A 492 -15.73 3.19 -9.70
C LEU A 492 -15.98 2.06 -8.69
N SER A 493 -14.94 1.38 -8.21
CA SER A 493 -15.08 0.33 -7.19
C SER A 493 -15.82 0.84 -5.95
N TYR A 494 -16.47 -0.06 -5.22
CA TYR A 494 -17.24 0.26 -4.01
C TYR A 494 -18.36 1.30 -4.23
N ASN A 495 -19.00 1.31 -5.40
CA ASN A 495 -20.19 2.10 -5.71
C ASN A 495 -21.42 1.19 -5.98
N HIS A 496 -22.52 1.73 -6.50
CA HIS A 496 -23.67 0.95 -6.95
C HIS A 496 -24.02 1.22 -8.42
N PRO A 497 -23.13 0.92 -9.38
CA PRO A 497 -23.41 1.18 -10.80
C PRO A 497 -24.67 0.47 -11.31
N GLY A 498 -25.06 -0.65 -10.67
CA GLY A 498 -26.14 -1.54 -11.12
C GLY A 498 -25.85 -2.17 -12.48
N ASP A 499 -26.64 -3.18 -12.87
CA ASP A 499 -26.41 -3.91 -14.13
C ASP A 499 -26.42 -2.99 -15.35
N SER A 500 -27.28 -1.96 -15.33
CA SER A 500 -27.35 -0.98 -16.41
C SER A 500 -26.10 -0.10 -16.49
N GLY A 501 -25.56 0.35 -15.37
CA GLY A 501 -24.36 1.20 -15.36
C GLY A 501 -23.12 0.42 -15.77
N VAL A 502 -22.98 -0.82 -15.26
CA VAL A 502 -21.93 -1.76 -15.65
C VAL A 502 -21.97 -1.98 -17.16
N ARG A 503 -23.12 -2.39 -17.70
CA ARG A 503 -23.28 -2.63 -19.14
C ARG A 503 -22.95 -1.39 -19.98
N LEU A 504 -23.38 -0.20 -19.55
CA LEU A 504 -23.14 1.04 -20.29
C LEU A 504 -21.66 1.38 -20.42
N LEU A 505 -20.90 1.27 -19.32
CA LEU A 505 -19.48 1.61 -19.30
C LEU A 505 -18.61 0.51 -19.90
N SER A 506 -18.94 -0.76 -19.66
CA SER A 506 -18.25 -1.90 -20.27
C SER A 506 -18.40 -1.92 -21.79
N ALA A 507 -19.57 -1.60 -22.33
CA ALA A 507 -19.77 -1.50 -23.79
C ALA A 507 -18.91 -0.42 -24.44
N GLY A 508 -18.47 0.59 -23.67
CA GLY A 508 -17.55 1.60 -24.18
C GLY A 508 -16.10 1.13 -24.26
N LEU A 509 -15.69 0.09 -23.52
CA LEU A 509 -14.37 -0.54 -23.69
C LEU A 509 -14.25 -1.27 -25.04
N GLU A 510 -15.37 -1.69 -25.62
CA GLU A 510 -15.43 -2.27 -26.96
C GLU A 510 -15.33 -1.21 -28.07
N ASP A 511 -15.56 0.06 -27.75
CA ASP A 511 -15.48 1.17 -28.70
C ASP A 511 -14.02 1.60 -28.91
N HIS A 512 -13.48 1.33 -30.11
CA HIS A 512 -12.11 1.69 -30.47
C HIS A 512 -11.80 3.19 -30.45
N HIS A 513 -12.82 4.06 -30.34
CA HIS A 513 -12.60 5.49 -30.14
C HIS A 513 -12.22 5.83 -28.70
N TRP A 514 -12.61 5.02 -27.72
CA TRP A 514 -12.27 5.22 -26.32
C TRP A 514 -10.81 4.88 -26.07
N ARG A 515 -10.12 5.75 -25.33
CA ARG A 515 -8.78 5.49 -24.81
C ARG A 515 -8.80 4.77 -23.46
N LEU A 516 -9.98 4.41 -22.95
CA LEU A 516 -10.13 3.80 -21.64
C LEU A 516 -9.52 2.40 -21.66
N GLU A 517 -8.43 2.23 -20.93
CA GLU A 517 -7.68 0.97 -20.82
C GLU A 517 -8.09 0.20 -19.56
N LYS A 518 -8.43 0.90 -18.47
CA LYS A 518 -8.76 0.31 -17.17
C LYS A 518 -10.08 0.84 -16.66
N LEU A 519 -10.99 -0.07 -16.36
CA LEU A 519 -12.26 0.23 -15.70
C LEU A 519 -12.42 -0.69 -14.50
N ASN A 520 -12.38 -0.13 -13.30
CA ASN A 520 -12.65 -0.88 -12.07
C ASN A 520 -14.07 -0.59 -11.58
N MET A 521 -14.90 -1.61 -11.41
CA MET A 521 -16.25 -1.51 -10.83
C MET A 521 -16.47 -2.54 -9.72
N ASP A 522 -15.38 -3.05 -9.14
CA ASP A 522 -15.41 -4.14 -8.17
C ASP A 522 -16.12 -3.76 -6.88
N HIS A 523 -16.59 -4.79 -6.16
CA HIS A 523 -17.27 -4.65 -4.87
C HIS A 523 -18.51 -3.75 -4.92
N GLY A 524 -19.20 -3.71 -6.06
CA GLY A 524 -20.44 -2.95 -6.22
C GLY A 524 -21.63 -3.53 -5.43
N GLY A 525 -22.64 -2.71 -5.17
CA GLY A 525 -23.89 -3.17 -4.53
C GLY A 525 -24.68 -2.04 -3.88
N GLU A 526 -25.99 -2.22 -3.69
CA GLU A 526 -26.89 -1.18 -3.15
C GLU A 526 -26.41 -0.69 -1.77
N TRP A 527 -25.81 -1.59 -0.99
CA TRP A 527 -25.22 -1.29 0.30
C TRP A 527 -24.14 -0.19 0.26
N ARG A 528 -23.46 -0.03 -0.89
CA ARG A 528 -22.45 1.03 -1.07
C ARG A 528 -23.03 2.44 -1.05
N LEU A 529 -24.35 2.61 -1.04
CA LEU A 529 -25.02 3.91 -0.96
C LEU A 529 -25.17 4.45 0.47
N LYS A 530 -24.64 3.74 1.48
CA LYS A 530 -24.48 4.28 2.84
C LYS A 530 -23.35 5.31 2.88
N SER A 531 -23.47 6.36 3.68
CA SER A 531 -22.42 7.36 3.87
C SER A 531 -21.31 6.86 4.81
N GLY A 532 -20.12 7.46 4.70
CA GLY A 532 -18.98 7.17 5.58
C GLY A 532 -18.48 5.72 5.51
N LEU A 533 -17.83 5.23 6.57
CA LEU A 533 -17.23 3.89 6.60
C LEU A 533 -18.24 2.76 6.47
N LYS A 534 -19.52 3.01 6.78
CA LYS A 534 -20.61 2.02 6.67
C LYS A 534 -20.84 1.51 5.25
N LYS A 535 -20.34 2.20 4.22
CA LYS A 535 -20.35 1.70 2.83
C LYS A 535 -19.46 0.46 2.64
N TYR A 536 -18.45 0.30 3.50
CA TYR A 536 -17.48 -0.80 3.46
C TYR A 536 -17.84 -1.99 4.35
N VAL A 537 -19.06 -2.03 4.90
CA VAL A 537 -19.46 -3.14 5.78
C VAL A 537 -19.20 -4.48 5.10
N CYS A 538 -18.47 -5.35 5.80
CA CYS A 538 -18.34 -6.76 5.48
C CYS A 538 -19.17 -7.61 6.44
N ASP A 539 -19.65 -8.75 5.95
CA ASP A 539 -20.26 -9.76 6.80
C ASP A 539 -19.16 -10.74 7.23
N LEU A 540 -19.10 -11.02 8.53
CA LEU A 540 -18.06 -11.82 9.16
C LEU A 540 -18.69 -12.92 9.98
N THR A 541 -18.06 -14.09 10.00
CA THR A 541 -18.51 -15.23 10.79
C THR A 541 -17.36 -15.88 11.55
N LEU A 542 -17.57 -16.23 12.81
CA LEU A 542 -16.55 -16.88 13.63
C LEU A 542 -16.34 -18.33 13.17
N ASP A 543 -15.09 -18.73 13.04
CA ASP A 543 -14.73 -20.07 12.56
C ASP A 543 -14.68 -21.09 13.71
N PRO A 544 -15.62 -22.06 13.78
CA PRO A 544 -15.59 -23.15 14.75
C PRO A 544 -14.38 -24.09 14.60
N ASN A 545 -13.62 -24.01 13.51
CA ASN A 545 -12.38 -24.77 13.34
C ASN A 545 -11.19 -24.11 14.05
N THR A 546 -11.23 -22.80 14.29
CA THR A 546 -10.15 -22.07 14.97
C THR A 546 -10.40 -21.91 16.47
N VAL A 547 -11.67 -21.86 16.87
CA VAL A 547 -12.10 -21.54 18.24
C VAL A 547 -11.44 -22.41 19.33
N TYR A 548 -10.89 -21.75 20.35
CA TYR A 548 -10.40 -22.39 21.57
C TYR A 548 -11.54 -23.11 22.32
N ARG A 549 -11.25 -24.28 22.90
CA ARG A 549 -12.29 -25.16 23.47
C ARG A 549 -13.08 -24.54 24.62
N ASN A 550 -12.59 -23.54 25.35
CA ASN A 550 -13.37 -22.87 26.39
C ASN A 550 -14.18 -21.68 25.88
N LEU A 551 -14.16 -21.40 24.59
CA LEU A 551 -15.01 -20.38 23.98
C LEU A 551 -16.28 -21.04 23.47
N PHE A 552 -17.43 -20.42 23.71
CA PHE A 552 -18.73 -20.86 23.22
C PHE A 552 -19.19 -19.89 22.14
N LEU A 553 -19.46 -20.42 20.94
CA LEU A 553 -20.04 -19.68 19.82
C LEU A 553 -21.57 -19.75 19.87
N SER A 554 -22.22 -18.59 19.75
CA SER A 554 -23.68 -18.43 19.71
C SER A 554 -24.11 -17.48 18.59
N GLU A 555 -25.43 -17.30 18.43
CA GLU A 555 -26.02 -16.38 17.45
C GLU A 555 -25.47 -16.62 16.03
N GLU A 556 -25.58 -17.87 15.55
CA GLU A 556 -25.08 -18.27 14.23
C GLU A 556 -23.57 -18.01 14.04
N ASN A 557 -22.78 -18.19 15.09
CA ASN A 557 -21.34 -17.91 15.15
C ASN A 557 -20.99 -16.42 15.00
N ARG A 558 -21.85 -15.51 15.48
CA ARG A 558 -21.55 -14.08 15.56
C ARG A 558 -21.02 -13.64 16.93
N THR A 559 -21.32 -14.40 17.97
CA THR A 559 -20.91 -14.09 19.35
C THR A 559 -20.02 -15.19 19.90
N VAL A 560 -18.95 -14.77 20.56
CA VAL A 560 -18.07 -15.66 21.33
C VAL A 560 -18.09 -15.28 22.80
N THR A 561 -18.34 -16.25 23.67
CA THR A 561 -18.32 -16.10 25.14
C THR A 561 -17.33 -17.05 25.77
N ARG A 562 -16.50 -16.58 26.69
CA ARG A 562 -15.59 -17.48 27.43
C ARG A 562 -16.34 -18.22 28.54
N ARG A 563 -16.25 -19.55 28.57
CA ARG A 563 -16.85 -20.44 29.59
C ARG A 563 -15.78 -21.20 30.37
N ARG A 564 -16.16 -21.75 31.51
CA ARG A 564 -15.27 -22.60 32.33
C ARG A 564 -15.15 -23.99 31.72
N GLU A 565 -16.23 -24.49 31.13
CA GLU A 565 -16.33 -25.81 30.52
C GLU A 565 -15.77 -25.82 29.09
N LYS A 566 -15.12 -26.94 28.74
CA LYS A 566 -14.71 -27.21 27.36
C LYS A 566 -15.92 -27.56 26.51
N GLN A 567 -16.08 -26.86 25.41
CA GLN A 567 -17.09 -27.09 24.39
C GLN A 567 -16.68 -28.29 23.50
N PRO A 568 -17.66 -29.06 22.98
CA PRO A 568 -17.42 -30.32 22.28
C PRO A 568 -17.00 -30.13 20.81
N TYR A 569 -16.07 -29.21 20.54
CA TYR A 569 -15.56 -29.02 19.18
C TYR A 569 -14.63 -30.17 18.74
N PRO A 570 -14.73 -30.66 17.49
CA PRO A 570 -13.81 -31.66 16.94
C PRO A 570 -12.36 -31.16 16.88
N ASP A 571 -11.37 -32.06 16.95
CA ASP A 571 -9.99 -31.68 16.69
C ASP A 571 -9.79 -31.17 15.25
N HIS A 572 -8.96 -30.15 15.09
CA HIS A 572 -8.67 -29.51 13.81
C HIS A 572 -7.25 -28.90 13.85
N PRO A 573 -6.46 -28.96 12.75
CA PRO A 573 -5.10 -28.39 12.73
C PRO A 573 -5.06 -26.88 13.00
N ASP A 574 -6.10 -26.15 12.60
CA ASP A 574 -6.18 -24.70 12.81
C ASP A 574 -6.73 -24.28 14.19
N ARG A 575 -6.97 -25.23 15.10
CA ARG A 575 -7.57 -24.96 16.42
C ARG A 575 -6.55 -24.41 17.41
N HIS A 576 -6.92 -23.35 18.12
CA HIS A 576 -6.14 -22.87 19.25
C HIS A 576 -6.26 -23.81 20.46
N ASP A 577 -5.12 -24.21 21.04
CA ASP A 577 -5.06 -25.26 22.07
C ASP A 577 -4.88 -24.75 23.51
N TYR A 578 -4.37 -23.53 23.69
CA TYR A 578 -4.04 -22.96 24.99
C TYR A 578 -4.73 -21.61 25.27
N TRP A 579 -4.71 -20.70 24.30
CA TRP A 579 -5.20 -19.33 24.46
C TRP A 579 -6.62 -19.15 23.92
N PRO A 580 -7.49 -18.36 24.59
CA PRO A 580 -8.89 -18.13 24.21
C PRO A 580 -9.03 -17.20 23.01
N LEU A 581 -8.52 -17.62 21.86
CA LEU A 581 -8.63 -16.92 20.57
C LEU A 581 -9.62 -17.67 19.65
N VAL A 582 -10.35 -16.90 18.86
CA VAL A 582 -11.10 -17.36 17.69
C VAL A 582 -10.88 -16.38 16.54
N LEU A 583 -10.79 -16.89 15.33
CA LEU A 583 -10.69 -16.09 14.11
C LEU A 583 -12.00 -16.18 13.31
N CYS A 584 -12.28 -15.15 12.52
CA CYS A 584 -13.31 -15.20 11.49
C CYS A 584 -12.87 -16.09 10.34
N ARG A 585 -13.85 -16.62 9.58
CA ARG A 585 -13.59 -17.45 8.39
C ARG A 585 -13.07 -16.62 7.23
N GLU A 586 -13.54 -15.39 7.11
CA GLU A 586 -13.30 -14.51 5.99
C GLU A 586 -11.92 -13.83 6.11
N GLY A 587 -11.05 -14.07 5.12
CA GLY A 587 -9.80 -13.33 4.96
C GLY A 587 -10.05 -12.04 4.19
N LEU A 588 -9.65 -10.91 4.76
CA LEU A 588 -9.90 -9.58 4.22
C LEU A 588 -8.67 -9.05 3.47
N SER A 589 -8.85 -8.72 2.19
CA SER A 589 -7.80 -8.18 1.30
C SER A 589 -8.23 -6.89 0.57
N GLY A 590 -9.40 -6.33 0.92
CA GLY A 590 -9.96 -5.11 0.35
C GLY A 590 -10.22 -4.04 1.39
N ARG A 591 -11.16 -3.14 1.08
CA ARG A 591 -11.68 -2.16 2.04
C ARG A 591 -12.85 -2.78 2.80
N CYS A 592 -12.70 -2.92 4.10
CA CYS A 592 -13.65 -3.62 4.95
C CYS A 592 -13.89 -2.84 6.23
N TYR A 593 -15.16 -2.70 6.61
CA TYR A 593 -15.60 -2.11 7.85
C TYR A 593 -16.43 -3.11 8.63
N TRP A 594 -16.19 -3.24 9.93
CA TRP A 594 -17.04 -4.02 10.80
C TRP A 594 -17.05 -3.42 12.19
N GLU A 595 -18.06 -3.77 12.97
CA GLU A 595 -18.24 -3.30 14.32
C GLU A 595 -18.44 -4.49 15.25
N VAL A 596 -17.89 -4.38 16.45
CA VAL A 596 -18.02 -5.39 17.48
C VAL A 596 -18.43 -4.75 18.78
N GLU A 597 -19.27 -5.45 19.52
CA GLU A 597 -19.63 -5.12 20.89
C GLU A 597 -18.97 -6.12 21.81
N TRP A 598 -18.35 -5.65 22.89
CA TRP A 598 -17.66 -6.49 23.86
C TRP A 598 -18.21 -6.28 25.27
N SER A 599 -18.07 -7.29 26.13
CA SER A 599 -18.51 -7.21 27.52
C SER A 599 -17.55 -7.95 28.45
N GLY A 600 -17.60 -7.60 29.73
CA GLY A 600 -16.63 -8.05 30.73
C GLY A 600 -15.58 -6.97 30.98
N LYS A 601 -14.46 -7.34 31.60
CA LYS A 601 -13.42 -6.37 32.03
C LYS A 601 -12.31 -6.13 31.01
N TRP A 602 -12.14 -7.07 30.09
CA TRP A 602 -11.05 -7.05 29.13
C TRP A 602 -11.33 -7.94 27.91
N ALA A 603 -11.18 -7.38 26.72
CA ALA A 603 -11.18 -8.10 25.44
C ALA A 603 -10.00 -7.64 24.57
N LEU A 604 -9.42 -8.55 23.77
CA LEU A 604 -8.53 -8.21 22.66
C LEU A 604 -9.29 -8.42 21.36
N ILE A 605 -9.26 -7.42 20.50
CA ILE A 605 -10.01 -7.39 19.24
C ILE A 605 -9.01 -6.94 18.17
N GLY A 606 -8.84 -7.71 17.11
CA GLY A 606 -7.80 -7.41 16.15
C GLY A 606 -7.94 -8.14 14.84
N VAL A 607 -6.89 -8.07 14.04
CA VAL A 607 -6.73 -8.84 12.81
C VAL A 607 -5.37 -9.52 12.82
N THR A 608 -5.25 -10.64 12.11
CA THR A 608 -4.00 -11.39 11.99
C THR A 608 -3.87 -12.06 10.64
N TYR A 609 -2.65 -12.29 10.18
CA TYR A 609 -2.42 -13.24 9.10
C TYR A 609 -2.78 -14.67 9.53
N LYS A 610 -3.07 -15.52 8.55
CA LYS A 610 -3.47 -16.92 8.79
C LYS A 610 -2.40 -17.72 9.54
N GLY A 611 -1.14 -17.36 9.34
CA GLY A 611 0.05 -18.01 9.91
C GLY A 611 0.29 -17.78 11.40
N ILE A 612 -0.58 -17.07 12.13
CA ILE A 612 -0.42 -16.88 13.59
C ILE A 612 -0.21 -18.20 14.31
N ILE A 613 0.70 -18.21 15.28
CA ILE A 613 1.01 -19.40 16.08
C ILE A 613 -0.25 -19.81 16.86
N ARG A 614 -0.65 -21.08 16.71
CA ARG A 614 -1.91 -21.60 17.26
C ARG A 614 -1.74 -22.50 18.48
N GLY A 615 -0.51 -22.99 18.69
CA GLY A 615 -0.18 -23.99 19.70
C GLY A 615 0.76 -23.47 20.80
N GLY A 616 0.55 -23.92 22.03
CA GLY A 616 1.48 -23.73 23.15
C GLY A 616 1.27 -22.45 23.98
N GLN A 617 2.13 -22.26 24.99
CA GLN A 617 2.01 -21.20 25.99
C GLN A 617 2.74 -19.90 25.62
N ASP A 618 3.22 -19.78 24.38
CA ASP A 618 4.00 -18.64 23.94
C ASP A 618 3.15 -17.35 23.99
N VAL A 619 3.75 -16.26 24.46
CA VAL A 619 3.13 -14.93 24.47
C VAL A 619 2.86 -14.43 23.05
N HIS A 620 3.66 -14.88 22.07
CA HIS A 620 3.49 -14.56 20.66
C HIS A 620 2.22 -15.17 20.02
N CYS A 621 1.45 -15.98 20.76
CA CYS A 621 0.13 -16.44 20.33
C CYS A 621 -0.98 -15.40 20.57
N TRP A 622 -0.69 -14.28 21.25
CA TRP A 622 -1.66 -13.22 21.50
C TRP A 622 -1.77 -12.26 20.31
N LEU A 623 -2.98 -11.76 20.05
CA LEU A 623 -3.19 -10.69 19.08
C LEU A 623 -2.43 -9.43 19.52
N GLY A 624 -1.57 -8.92 18.64
CA GLY A 624 -0.71 -7.75 18.85
C GLY A 624 0.65 -8.06 19.49
N ALA A 625 0.88 -9.28 20.00
CA ALA A 625 2.15 -9.68 20.61
C ALA A 625 3.21 -10.20 19.61
N ASN A 626 2.88 -10.20 18.31
CA ASN A 626 3.73 -10.63 17.22
C ASN A 626 3.62 -9.65 16.04
N ASP A 627 4.47 -9.82 15.05
CA ASP A 627 4.50 -9.04 13.80
C ASP A 627 3.44 -9.46 12.77
N MET A 628 2.67 -10.51 13.06
CA MET A 628 1.60 -11.02 12.19
C MET A 628 0.20 -10.49 12.55
N SER A 629 0.07 -9.73 13.65
CA SER A 629 -1.23 -9.31 14.18
C SER A 629 -1.23 -7.89 14.73
N TRP A 630 -2.40 -7.26 14.65
CA TRP A 630 -2.68 -5.91 15.13
C TRP A 630 -3.93 -5.96 15.97
N SER A 631 -3.88 -5.40 17.18
CA SER A 631 -4.99 -5.47 18.12
C SER A 631 -5.31 -4.15 18.80
N LEU A 632 -6.57 -4.03 19.19
CA LEU A 632 -7.09 -3.11 20.18
C LEU A 632 -7.39 -3.92 21.43
N ASN A 633 -6.74 -3.53 22.52
CA ASN A 633 -6.98 -4.02 23.87
C ASN A 633 -8.02 -3.11 24.52
N CYS A 634 -9.19 -3.68 24.79
CA CYS A 634 -10.33 -2.98 25.36
C CYS A 634 -10.42 -3.30 26.85
N HIS A 635 -10.19 -2.31 27.71
CA HIS A 635 -10.44 -2.39 29.15
C HIS A 635 -11.59 -1.45 29.54
N ASP A 636 -12.20 -1.69 30.71
CA ASP A 636 -13.30 -0.86 31.23
C ASP A 636 -12.94 0.63 31.37
N ASP A 637 -11.65 0.93 31.57
CA ASP A 637 -11.13 2.26 31.87
C ASP A 637 -10.17 2.82 30.80
N GLN A 638 -9.69 2.01 29.86
CA GLN A 638 -8.76 2.46 28.84
C GLN A 638 -8.77 1.61 27.56
N TYR A 639 -8.32 2.22 26.47
CA TYR A 639 -7.92 1.52 25.26
C TYR A 639 -6.40 1.48 25.14
N SER A 640 -5.87 0.42 24.56
CA SER A 640 -4.51 0.44 24.03
C SER A 640 -4.45 -0.35 22.74
N VAL A 641 -3.58 0.03 21.83
CA VAL A 641 -3.32 -0.74 20.61
C VAL A 641 -2.01 -1.50 20.74
N SER A 642 -1.94 -2.68 20.12
CA SER A 642 -0.73 -3.48 20.13
C SER A 642 -0.38 -4.11 18.78
N HIS A 643 0.91 -4.10 18.47
CA HIS A 643 1.52 -4.80 17.34
C HIS A 643 2.97 -5.10 17.67
N ASN A 644 3.46 -6.29 17.33
CA ASN A 644 4.81 -6.76 17.63
C ASN A 644 5.23 -6.51 19.09
N ASN A 645 4.33 -6.82 20.03
CA ASN A 645 4.50 -6.65 21.47
C ASN A 645 4.76 -5.20 21.92
N LYS A 646 4.53 -4.22 21.04
CA LYS A 646 4.54 -2.80 21.38
C LYS A 646 3.12 -2.40 21.71
N ILE A 647 2.93 -1.75 22.86
CA ILE A 647 1.64 -1.28 23.32
C ILE A 647 1.66 0.23 23.34
N THR A 648 0.65 0.86 22.74
CA THR A 648 0.41 2.30 22.82
C THR A 648 -0.91 2.53 23.53
N VAL A 649 -0.87 3.18 24.70
CA VAL A 649 -2.07 3.50 25.48
C VAL A 649 -2.78 4.69 24.83
N ILE A 650 -4.09 4.56 24.65
CA ILE A 650 -4.95 5.60 24.11
C ILE A 650 -5.67 6.25 25.30
N PRO A 651 -5.37 7.52 25.61
CA PRO A 651 -6.03 8.21 26.71
C PRO A 651 -7.51 8.47 26.34
N VAL A 652 -8.43 8.05 27.21
CA VAL A 652 -9.88 8.27 27.04
C VAL A 652 -10.37 9.21 28.15
N THR A 653 -11.13 10.25 27.79
CA THR A 653 -11.59 11.30 28.72
C THR A 653 -12.96 11.00 29.37
N SER A 654 -13.57 9.85 29.07
CA SER A 654 -14.93 9.45 29.49
C SER A 654 -15.06 7.93 29.64
N SER A 655 -16.24 7.45 30.06
CA SER A 655 -16.54 6.01 30.14
C SER A 655 -16.28 5.30 28.81
N VAL A 656 -15.56 4.18 28.86
CA VAL A 656 -15.20 3.40 27.67
C VAL A 656 -16.46 2.78 27.07
N PRO A 657 -16.81 3.10 25.81
CA PRO A 657 -17.96 2.51 25.14
C PRO A 657 -17.63 1.08 24.73
N HIS A 658 -18.56 0.16 24.93
CA HIS A 658 -18.34 -1.26 24.65
C HIS A 658 -18.43 -1.64 23.18
N ARG A 659 -18.66 -0.67 22.28
CA ARG A 659 -18.76 -0.89 20.84
C ARG A 659 -17.60 -0.20 20.13
N VAL A 660 -16.86 -0.98 19.33
CA VAL A 660 -15.71 -0.50 18.56
C VAL A 660 -15.87 -0.86 17.10
N GLY A 661 -15.47 0.07 16.23
CA GLY A 661 -15.47 -0.09 14.78
C GLY A 661 -14.05 -0.26 14.26
N MET A 662 -13.89 -1.07 13.24
CA MET A 662 -12.60 -1.35 12.60
C MET A 662 -12.75 -1.11 11.10
N TYR A 663 -11.83 -0.35 10.53
CA TYR A 663 -11.75 -0.11 9.10
C TYR A 663 -10.38 -0.55 8.59
N LEU A 664 -10.38 -1.52 7.69
CA LEU A 664 -9.21 -1.98 6.97
C LEU A 664 -9.26 -1.37 5.57
N ASP A 665 -8.25 -0.61 5.18
CA ASP A 665 -7.97 -0.25 3.79
C ASP A 665 -6.71 -1.01 3.36
N TRP A 666 -6.90 -2.30 3.03
CA TRP A 666 -5.80 -3.21 2.73
C TRP A 666 -4.87 -2.67 1.62
N PRO A 667 -5.39 -2.13 0.49
CA PRO A 667 -4.53 -1.54 -0.55
C PRO A 667 -3.75 -0.30 -0.10
N ALA A 668 -4.32 0.51 0.80
CA ALA A 668 -3.64 1.67 1.36
C ALA A 668 -2.69 1.30 2.50
N GLY A 669 -2.75 0.06 2.99
CA GLY A 669 -1.92 -0.39 4.09
C GLY A 669 -2.37 0.14 5.46
N THR A 670 -3.65 0.46 5.63
CA THR A 670 -4.14 1.07 6.88
C THR A 670 -5.15 0.20 7.61
N LEU A 671 -5.03 0.15 8.93
CA LEU A 671 -6.03 -0.43 9.84
C LEU A 671 -6.36 0.59 10.93
N SER A 672 -7.57 1.13 10.86
CA SER A 672 -8.08 2.14 11.77
C SER A 672 -9.08 1.56 12.76
N PHE A 673 -8.94 1.94 14.02
CA PHE A 673 -9.84 1.64 15.11
C PHE A 673 -10.63 2.88 15.49
N TYR A 674 -11.91 2.69 15.77
CA TYR A 674 -12.85 3.71 16.19
C TYR A 674 -13.61 3.21 17.41
N TRP A 675 -13.96 4.13 18.30
CA TRP A 675 -15.06 3.84 19.21
C TRP A 675 -16.36 4.34 18.60
N VAL A 676 -17.45 3.63 18.90
CA VAL A 676 -18.77 3.90 18.33
C VAL A 676 -19.73 4.27 19.44
N SER A 677 -20.36 5.44 19.31
CA SER A 677 -21.48 5.82 20.18
C SER A 677 -22.54 6.55 19.41
N SER A 678 -23.78 6.08 19.57
CA SER A 678 -24.93 6.65 18.85
C SER A 678 -24.66 6.82 17.35
N ASP A 679 -23.98 5.82 16.76
CA ASP A 679 -23.53 5.79 15.35
C ASP A 679 -22.48 6.84 14.94
N ILE A 680 -21.96 7.62 15.88
CA ILE A 680 -20.81 8.50 15.66
C ILE A 680 -19.53 7.69 15.83
N LEU A 681 -18.65 7.78 14.83
CA LEU A 681 -17.32 7.19 14.85
C LEU A 681 -16.33 8.22 15.34
N THR A 682 -15.61 7.89 16.39
CA THR A 682 -14.47 8.69 16.83
C THR A 682 -13.22 7.84 16.70
N HIS A 683 -12.29 8.34 15.91
CA HIS A 683 -11.02 7.68 15.65
C HIS A 683 -10.24 7.48 16.94
N LEU A 684 -9.71 6.28 17.12
CA LEU A 684 -8.86 5.90 18.24
C LEU A 684 -7.40 5.85 17.79
N TYR A 685 -7.13 5.12 16.69
CA TYR A 685 -5.78 4.85 16.24
C TYR A 685 -5.77 4.25 14.82
N THR A 686 -4.76 4.58 14.01
CA THR A 686 -4.50 3.92 12.71
C THR A 686 -3.12 3.28 12.72
N PHE A 687 -3.03 2.00 12.38
CA PHE A 687 -1.77 1.39 11.96
C PHE A 687 -1.55 1.64 10.48
N ASN A 688 -0.34 2.07 10.12
CA ASN A 688 0.15 2.08 8.75
C ASN A 688 1.19 0.97 8.59
N THR A 689 0.99 0.10 7.61
CA THR A 689 1.90 -1.00 7.30
C THR A 689 1.67 -1.46 5.87
N THR A 690 2.55 -2.28 5.32
CA THR A 690 2.26 -2.97 4.07
C THR A 690 1.73 -4.36 4.41
N PHE A 691 0.48 -4.65 4.08
CA PHE A 691 -0.09 -5.97 4.29
C PHE A 691 0.41 -6.95 3.21
N THR A 692 0.83 -8.15 3.62
CA THR A 692 1.41 -9.19 2.74
C THR A 692 0.37 -10.21 2.31
N GLU A 693 -0.62 -10.46 3.16
CA GLU A 693 -1.60 -11.53 3.02
C GLU A 693 -2.99 -11.06 3.48
N PRO A 694 -4.08 -11.81 3.16
CA PRO A 694 -5.39 -11.55 3.72
C PRO A 694 -5.37 -11.58 5.26
N LEU A 695 -6.06 -10.62 5.87
CA LEU A 695 -6.16 -10.46 7.31
C LEU A 695 -7.45 -11.08 7.83
N TYR A 696 -7.35 -11.84 8.92
CA TYR A 696 -8.48 -12.52 9.55
C TYR A 696 -8.81 -11.79 10.86
N PRO A 697 -10.02 -11.20 11.00
CA PRO A 697 -10.46 -10.65 12.27
C PRO A 697 -10.47 -11.72 13.36
N GLY A 698 -10.00 -11.38 14.55
CA GLY A 698 -9.88 -12.31 15.66
C GLY A 698 -10.25 -11.67 17.00
N PHE A 699 -10.83 -12.48 17.87
CA PHE A 699 -11.33 -12.04 19.18
C PHE A 699 -10.83 -12.90 20.31
N TYR A 700 -10.49 -12.24 21.42
CA TYR A 700 -10.01 -12.84 22.64
C TYR A 700 -10.79 -12.26 23.84
N PRO A 701 -11.88 -12.92 24.29
CA PRO A 701 -12.53 -12.56 25.55
C PRO A 701 -11.71 -13.08 26.73
N VAL A 702 -11.20 -12.17 27.57
CA VAL A 702 -10.14 -12.51 28.53
C VAL A 702 -10.68 -13.18 29.79
N TYR A 703 -11.83 -12.77 30.32
CA TYR A 703 -12.36 -13.36 31.56
C TYR A 703 -13.52 -14.30 31.28
N CYS A 704 -13.79 -15.23 32.21
CA CYS A 704 -15.01 -16.04 32.13
C CYS A 704 -16.24 -15.12 32.08
N ASP A 705 -17.22 -15.51 31.28
CA ASP A 705 -18.45 -14.76 30.99
C ASP A 705 -18.25 -13.41 30.27
N SER A 706 -17.01 -13.07 29.88
CA SER A 706 -16.75 -12.01 28.91
C SER A 706 -17.13 -12.48 27.50
N SER A 707 -17.61 -11.56 26.68
CA SER A 707 -18.04 -11.88 25.32
C SER A 707 -17.62 -10.81 24.32
N VAL A 708 -17.52 -11.21 23.05
CA VAL A 708 -17.36 -10.33 21.90
C VAL A 708 -18.38 -10.76 20.84
N SER A 709 -19.14 -9.81 20.33
CA SER A 709 -20.24 -10.02 19.38
C SER A 709 -20.03 -9.16 18.13
N LEU A 710 -20.13 -9.78 16.95
CA LEU A 710 -20.13 -9.09 15.66
C LEU A 710 -21.48 -8.37 15.45
N CYS A 711 -21.47 -7.04 15.45
CA CYS A 711 -22.68 -6.24 15.27
C CYS A 711 -23.31 -6.51 13.90
N GLN A 712 -24.62 -6.78 13.87
CA GLN A 712 -25.36 -6.97 12.64
C GLN A 712 -25.64 -5.62 11.98
N MET A 713 -24.91 -5.36 10.89
CA MET A 713 -25.04 -4.10 10.14
C MET A 713 -25.73 -4.28 8.79
N VAL A 714 -25.66 -5.46 8.18
CA VAL A 714 -26.38 -5.78 6.94
C VAL A 714 -27.69 -6.50 7.28
N PRO A 715 -28.84 -6.08 6.72
CA PRO A 715 -30.08 -6.84 6.85
C PRO A 715 -29.90 -8.24 6.27
N VAL A 716 -30.40 -9.28 6.94
CA VAL A 716 -30.51 -10.61 6.34
C VAL A 716 -31.38 -10.46 5.11
N SER A 717 -30.81 -10.64 3.92
CA SER A 717 -31.58 -10.84 2.72
C SER A 717 -32.33 -12.15 2.90
N ASN A 718 -33.65 -12.08 3.14
CA ASN A 718 -34.55 -13.22 3.05
C ASN A 718 -34.59 -13.68 1.58
N THR A 719 -33.56 -14.40 1.14
CA THR A 719 -33.63 -15.24 -0.06
C THR A 719 -34.01 -16.64 0.42
N THR A 720 -35.29 -16.95 0.23
CA THR A 720 -35.85 -18.30 0.35
C THR A 720 -35.41 -19.16 -0.82
#